data_AF-A0A553A394-F1
#
_entry.id   AF-A0A553A394-F1
#
_cell.length_a   1.000
_cell.length_b   1.000
_cell.length_c   1.000
_cell.angle_alpha   90.00
_cell.angle_beta   90.00
_cell.angle_gamma   90.00
#
_symmetry.space_group_name_H-M   'P 1'
#
loop_
_entity.id
_entity.type
_entity.pdbx_description
1 polymer ?
#
loop_
_entity_poly.entity_id
_entity_poly.type
_entity_poly.pdbx_seq_one_letter_code
_entity_poly.pdbx_strand_id
1 'polypeptide(L)'
;MPNDTAQSTTQFAQLIYTSFDDDSSSGGWQIKAETGELTPTERQALTSRIVTRFDVGRPLPAYPTQEEISGRPARLAYAPLTSDSAAYWHTVDAGADGTGRPGNVMAHVLLDRNVRCPSPLRPVQLWDSPKWLRPFGAADVAATTLDEDDLPQPGAGISVESVVQFLTGTTIDRQSVFRVLLDAVYAAMAGGPGIMLITHEPGIGVMWIAAVSYFMSPGAARRFSWCSHDDPNLAVTDLRRGTHLVVVSEDATTKAAAGQWVVIDDAEEPGIGQPGSSHRTSHGHVAVTGWSVLAEGVLESARTATKIIGDQDAIAAAVGDVDLSPAWPLAVAVRRDPALQEYHKDANHVVADDQPANPQAVDWIADIVAEAGAATAPADAPESLVRLTRAHTRGVGVATAARRLLQTALADMKWLELGPLNDVPQVEVVSLEEAQPVIGAALAQVRGQYPDSAAPEVLHLAVRIAELLGRLCAPESGPHRSSTPLRGLIAHAVTALESAATANILRADTAISVFTRERDLRPAVATLPEATLYQLDISLWAWLFGDDQPEPVVPANPYAFDRKLLAHYILATLEGPLHAVVGEKKDRLAADGAYLALDAEGLEDEDCRRLIDAISRVSHIDANDLAAMMAQQPSRIAPAAAAAALLYEAVPNQLITVLASRPNDSAGPGLDRFALTAARLRALHPATGPWTDEQLAQALADAQYVYDQFPSIDHVSMAADELIEVLAVLFVIAQMRGDKWANLQDATAQALAQRLDTQSATLATALAEHTRLGTLDVEWFAGRSLLQRIGGFDVPALLTEDEQGTGLEGAVLADLIERQHYSGPTEVKGLRDCAWEQVRSMGAEEAERFFEGYARAARAWLHQYSLDEGGSRRGFLRPNF
;
A
#
# COMPACT_ATOMS: atom_id res chain seq x y z
N MET A 1 -13.38 33.08 -1.39
CA MET A 1 -14.32 33.72 -2.33
C MET A 1 -13.95 33.27 -3.75
N PRO A 2 -14.49 32.14 -4.24
CA PRO A 2 -14.52 31.86 -5.67
C PRO A 2 -15.81 32.46 -6.26
N ASN A 3 -15.65 33.20 -7.36
CA ASN A 3 -16.75 33.58 -8.25
C ASN A 3 -17.21 32.33 -9.01
N ASP A 4 -18.35 31.76 -8.62
CA ASP A 4 -19.17 30.92 -9.50
C ASP A 4 -20.48 31.66 -9.74
N THR A 5 -20.54 32.42 -10.82
CA THR A 5 -21.81 32.78 -11.47
C THR A 5 -22.35 31.53 -12.15
N ALA A 6 -22.94 30.63 -11.37
CA ALA A 6 -23.82 29.59 -11.89
C ALA A 6 -25.04 30.30 -12.49
N GLN A 7 -25.07 30.41 -13.83
CA GLN A 7 -26.30 30.71 -14.54
C GLN A 7 -27.31 29.61 -14.15
N SER A 8 -28.40 30.01 -13.51
CA SER A 8 -29.46 29.12 -13.05
C SER A 8 -30.13 28.47 -14.26
N THR A 9 -29.71 27.27 -14.63
CA THR A 9 -30.41 26.43 -15.61
C THR A 9 -31.80 26.07 -15.09
N THR A 10 -32.80 26.00 -15.97
CA THR A 10 -34.16 25.63 -15.60
C THR A 10 -34.22 24.16 -15.15
N GLN A 11 -35.13 23.83 -14.20
CA GLN A 11 -35.22 22.46 -13.64
C GLN A 11 -35.46 21.42 -14.72
N PHE A 12 -36.32 21.75 -15.69
CA PHE A 12 -36.71 20.85 -16.76
C PHE A 12 -36.09 21.27 -18.09
N ALA A 13 -35.78 20.29 -18.92
CA ALA A 13 -35.40 20.52 -20.31
C ALA A 13 -36.07 19.46 -21.19
N GLN A 14 -36.37 19.82 -22.44
CA GLN A 14 -37.06 18.93 -23.37
C GLN A 14 -36.32 18.85 -24.70
N LEU A 15 -36.43 17.71 -25.37
CA LEU A 15 -36.04 17.59 -26.78
C LEU A 15 -36.99 16.68 -27.56
N ILE A 16 -37.11 16.93 -28.85
CA ILE A 16 -37.74 16.02 -29.82
C ILE A 16 -36.65 15.43 -30.70
N TYR A 17 -36.69 14.12 -30.91
CA TYR A 17 -35.82 13.42 -31.84
C TYR A 17 -36.65 12.55 -32.78
N THR A 18 -36.44 12.71 -34.08
CA THR A 18 -37.18 11.99 -35.13
C THR A 18 -36.39 12.01 -36.45
N SER A 19 -36.76 11.15 -37.39
CA SER A 19 -36.40 11.35 -38.79
C SER A 19 -37.32 12.43 -39.39
N PHE A 20 -36.75 13.50 -39.93
CA PHE A 20 -37.48 14.53 -40.68
C PHE A 20 -36.54 15.27 -41.65
N ASP A 21 -37.11 15.94 -42.64
CA ASP A 21 -36.38 16.81 -43.55
C ASP A 21 -36.38 18.24 -42.99
N ASP A 22 -35.20 18.86 -42.88
CA ASP A 22 -35.07 20.29 -42.65
C ASP A 22 -34.61 21.01 -43.93
N ASP A 23 -34.83 22.33 -44.01
CA ASP A 23 -34.48 23.13 -45.20
C ASP A 23 -32.96 23.17 -45.52
N SER A 24 -32.11 22.54 -44.69
CA SER A 24 -30.65 22.59 -44.75
C SER A 24 -29.96 21.24 -45.02
N SER A 25 -30.64 20.11 -44.79
CA SER A 25 -30.09 18.76 -44.94
C SER A 25 -31.15 17.75 -45.38
N SER A 26 -30.76 16.85 -46.29
CA SER A 26 -31.64 15.79 -46.79
C SER A 26 -31.64 14.57 -45.85
N GLY A 27 -32.72 14.38 -45.09
CA GLY A 27 -33.10 13.16 -44.36
C GLY A 27 -32.11 12.57 -43.34
N GLY A 28 -32.58 12.33 -42.11
CA GLY A 28 -31.83 11.58 -41.10
C GLY A 28 -32.40 11.70 -39.68
N TRP A 29 -31.92 10.86 -38.77
CA TRP A 29 -32.28 10.90 -37.35
C TRP A 29 -31.54 12.04 -36.64
N GLN A 30 -32.28 13.03 -36.15
CA GLN A 30 -31.69 14.20 -35.51
C GLN A 30 -32.64 14.87 -34.49
N ILE A 31 -32.09 15.79 -33.71
CA ILE A 31 -32.88 16.62 -32.79
C ILE A 31 -33.66 17.64 -33.63
N LYS A 32 -34.98 17.63 -33.51
CA LYS A 32 -35.87 18.57 -34.20
C LYS A 32 -36.03 19.89 -33.46
N ALA A 33 -36.16 19.82 -32.14
CA ALA A 33 -36.34 20.97 -31.25
C ALA A 33 -35.81 20.64 -29.86
N GLU A 34 -35.35 21.65 -29.13
CA GLU A 34 -34.95 21.54 -27.72
C GLU A 34 -35.31 22.82 -26.94
N THR A 35 -35.61 22.69 -25.65
CA THR A 35 -35.91 23.78 -24.70
C THR A 35 -35.20 23.52 -23.35
N GLY A 36 -35.03 24.56 -22.52
CA GLY A 36 -34.41 24.43 -21.19
C GLY A 36 -32.87 24.31 -21.17
N GLU A 37 -32.20 24.88 -22.19
CA GLU A 37 -30.75 25.04 -22.30
C GLU A 37 -29.96 23.74 -22.01
N LEU A 38 -30.18 22.69 -22.80
CA LEU A 38 -29.44 21.43 -22.66
C LEU A 38 -27.94 21.62 -22.89
N THR A 39 -27.13 21.17 -21.93
CA THR A 39 -25.67 21.12 -22.09
C THR A 39 -25.29 20.04 -23.13
N PRO A 40 -24.10 20.13 -23.76
CA PRO A 40 -23.64 19.10 -24.70
C PRO A 40 -23.62 17.69 -24.10
N THR A 41 -23.23 17.57 -22.83
CA THR A 41 -23.19 16.29 -22.09
C THR A 41 -24.59 15.74 -21.83
N GLU A 42 -25.54 16.57 -21.39
CA GLU A 42 -26.94 16.16 -21.23
C GLU A 42 -27.53 15.72 -22.58
N ARG A 43 -27.32 16.50 -23.64
CA ARG A 43 -27.78 16.17 -25.00
C ARG A 43 -27.26 14.81 -25.45
N GLN A 44 -25.97 14.54 -25.25
CA GLN A 44 -25.36 13.24 -25.57
C GLN A 44 -25.97 12.10 -24.73
N ALA A 45 -26.12 12.31 -23.42
CA ALA A 45 -26.69 11.30 -22.52
C ALA A 45 -28.14 10.95 -22.90
N LEU A 46 -28.97 11.95 -23.15
CA LEU A 46 -30.37 11.79 -23.55
C LEU A 46 -30.49 11.09 -24.91
N THR A 47 -29.73 11.53 -25.92
CA THR A 47 -29.78 10.96 -27.27
C THR A 47 -29.25 9.53 -27.36
N SER A 48 -28.25 9.17 -26.54
CA SER A 48 -27.68 7.81 -26.50
C SER A 48 -28.68 6.71 -26.11
N ARG A 49 -29.76 7.10 -25.43
CA ARG A 49 -30.83 6.20 -24.96
C ARG A 49 -32.07 6.23 -25.85
N ILE A 50 -32.08 7.04 -26.90
CA ILE A 50 -33.21 7.11 -27.83
C ILE A 50 -33.31 5.83 -28.65
N VAL A 51 -34.53 5.32 -28.72
CA VAL A 51 -34.90 4.13 -29.46
C VAL A 51 -35.59 4.56 -30.76
N THR A 52 -35.03 4.18 -31.90
CA THR A 52 -35.53 4.54 -33.24
C THR A 52 -36.42 3.48 -33.89
N ARG A 53 -36.76 2.42 -33.15
CA ARG A 53 -37.72 1.37 -33.51
C ARG A 53 -38.20 0.69 -32.24
N PHE A 54 -39.47 0.34 -32.10
CA PHE A 54 -39.97 -0.49 -31.00
C PHE A 54 -41.13 -1.35 -31.50
N ASP A 55 -41.68 -2.23 -30.65
CA ASP A 55 -42.87 -3.00 -31.00
C ASP A 55 -44.10 -2.08 -31.09
N VAL A 56 -44.43 -1.62 -32.30
CA VAL A 56 -45.62 -0.80 -32.56
C VAL A 56 -46.90 -1.63 -32.69
N GLY A 57 -46.83 -2.96 -32.53
CA GLY A 57 -47.92 -3.88 -32.78
C GLY A 57 -48.20 -4.10 -34.26
N ARG A 58 -49.44 -4.49 -34.61
CA ARG A 58 -49.82 -4.81 -35.99
C ARG A 58 -49.74 -3.57 -36.91
N PRO A 59 -49.34 -3.74 -38.20
CA PRO A 59 -49.36 -2.65 -39.16
C PRO A 59 -50.77 -2.05 -39.32
N LEU A 60 -50.84 -0.72 -39.40
CA LEU A 60 -52.08 -0.01 -39.69
C LEU A 60 -52.54 -0.24 -41.15
N PRO A 61 -53.85 -0.11 -41.44
CA PRO A 61 -54.35 -0.09 -42.81
C PRO A 61 -53.81 1.12 -43.58
N ALA A 62 -53.91 1.12 -44.92
CA ALA A 62 -53.37 2.17 -45.77
C ALA A 62 -53.97 3.58 -45.51
N TYR A 63 -55.19 3.63 -44.98
CA TYR A 63 -55.89 4.86 -44.58
C TYR A 63 -56.42 4.66 -43.15
N PRO A 64 -55.59 4.85 -42.12
CA PRO A 64 -56.00 4.65 -40.74
C PRO A 64 -56.94 5.77 -40.27
N THR A 65 -57.91 5.41 -39.46
CA THR A 65 -58.78 6.34 -38.73
C THR A 65 -58.03 7.00 -37.57
N GLN A 66 -58.56 8.13 -37.06
CA GLN A 66 -57.96 8.81 -35.92
C GLN A 66 -58.00 7.93 -34.65
N GLU A 67 -59.04 7.11 -34.50
CA GLU A 67 -59.14 6.13 -33.43
C GLU A 67 -58.07 5.04 -33.53
N GLU A 68 -57.79 4.51 -34.72
CA GLU A 68 -56.72 3.52 -34.95
C GLU A 68 -55.32 4.12 -34.69
N ILE A 69 -55.10 5.38 -35.07
CA ILE A 69 -53.84 6.10 -34.78
C ILE A 69 -53.69 6.33 -33.28
N SER A 70 -54.75 6.82 -32.62
CA SER A 70 -54.72 7.14 -31.18
C SER A 70 -54.59 5.89 -30.31
N GLY A 71 -55.06 4.74 -30.80
CA GLY A 71 -54.94 3.44 -30.16
C GLY A 71 -53.58 2.75 -30.33
N ARG A 72 -52.63 3.35 -31.06
CA ARG A 72 -51.27 2.79 -31.18
C ARG A 72 -50.56 2.77 -29.82
N PRO A 73 -49.76 1.74 -29.54
CA PRO A 73 -49.00 1.67 -28.29
C PRO A 73 -47.99 2.82 -28.22
N ALA A 74 -47.83 3.38 -27.02
CA ALA A 74 -46.82 4.36 -26.71
C ALA A 74 -45.81 3.76 -25.74
N ARG A 75 -44.52 3.91 -26.06
CA ARG A 75 -43.41 3.52 -25.18
C ARG A 75 -43.06 4.70 -24.30
N LEU A 76 -43.14 4.54 -22.99
CA LEU A 76 -42.55 5.46 -22.03
C LEU A 76 -41.48 4.72 -21.24
N ALA A 77 -40.26 5.23 -21.27
CA ALA A 77 -39.20 4.78 -20.39
C ALA A 77 -38.84 5.89 -19.40
N TYR A 78 -38.59 5.53 -18.15
CA TYR A 78 -38.08 6.42 -17.11
C TYR A 78 -36.81 5.82 -16.51
N ALA A 79 -35.77 6.63 -16.36
CA ALA A 79 -34.56 6.20 -15.68
C ALA A 79 -33.79 7.36 -15.04
N PRO A 80 -33.19 7.15 -13.86
CA PRO A 80 -32.15 8.02 -13.32
C PRO A 80 -30.96 8.13 -14.30
N LEU A 81 -30.42 9.33 -14.42
CA LEU A 81 -29.18 9.62 -15.16
C LEU A 81 -28.00 9.81 -14.20
N THR A 82 -28.27 10.50 -13.08
CA THR A 82 -27.32 10.75 -11.99
C THR A 82 -28.04 10.59 -10.65
N SER A 83 -27.37 10.88 -9.53
CA SER A 83 -28.00 10.96 -8.19
C SER A 83 -29.08 12.04 -8.08
N ASP A 84 -29.04 13.04 -8.96
CA ASP A 84 -29.83 14.28 -8.85
C ASP A 84 -30.72 14.54 -10.07
N SER A 85 -30.56 13.76 -11.15
CA SER A 85 -31.35 13.91 -12.37
C SER A 85 -31.89 12.59 -12.92
N ALA A 86 -33.05 12.66 -13.56
CA ALA A 86 -33.66 11.56 -14.30
C ALA A 86 -34.30 12.06 -15.58
N ALA A 87 -34.57 11.15 -16.51
CA ALA A 87 -35.22 11.50 -17.75
C ALA A 87 -36.32 10.51 -18.14
N TYR A 88 -37.24 11.00 -18.96
CA TYR A 88 -38.33 10.29 -19.59
C TYR A 88 -38.08 10.24 -21.09
N TRP A 89 -38.29 9.08 -21.71
CA TRP A 89 -38.28 8.91 -23.16
C TRP A 89 -39.65 8.40 -23.61
N HIS A 90 -40.49 9.29 -24.11
CA HIS A 90 -41.79 8.96 -24.67
C HIS A 90 -41.66 8.80 -26.19
N THR A 91 -41.68 7.56 -26.67
CA THR A 91 -41.54 7.20 -28.08
C THR A 91 -42.86 6.68 -28.63
N VAL A 92 -43.27 7.22 -29.78
CA VAL A 92 -44.49 6.80 -30.50
C VAL A 92 -44.22 6.55 -31.97
N ASP A 93 -45.07 5.76 -32.61
CA ASP A 93 -45.09 5.63 -34.06
C ASP A 93 -45.48 6.95 -34.71
N ALA A 94 -44.63 7.41 -35.63
CA ALA A 94 -44.81 8.65 -36.38
C ALA A 94 -45.17 8.39 -37.85
N GLY A 95 -45.41 7.13 -38.24
CA GLY A 95 -45.84 6.75 -39.59
C GLY A 95 -44.70 6.73 -40.61
N ALA A 96 -44.97 7.20 -41.83
CA ALA A 96 -43.95 7.32 -42.87
C ALA A 96 -43.14 8.63 -42.71
N ASP A 97 -41.83 8.56 -42.95
CA ASP A 97 -40.96 9.74 -42.97
C ASP A 97 -41.24 10.65 -44.19
N GLY A 98 -40.55 11.80 -44.26
CA GLY A 98 -40.67 12.76 -45.37
C GLY A 98 -40.36 12.18 -46.76
N THR A 99 -39.62 11.06 -46.82
CA THR A 99 -39.28 10.33 -48.05
C THR A 99 -40.28 9.21 -48.39
N GLY A 100 -41.29 9.00 -47.53
CA GLY A 100 -42.30 7.95 -47.67
C GLY A 100 -41.86 6.59 -47.15
N ARG A 101 -40.73 6.49 -46.44
CA ARG A 101 -40.29 5.22 -45.84
C ARG A 101 -41.10 4.95 -44.57
N PRO A 102 -41.70 3.76 -44.42
CA PRO A 102 -42.45 3.41 -43.22
C PRO A 102 -41.52 3.17 -42.02
N GLY A 103 -42.08 3.24 -40.81
CA GLY A 103 -41.39 2.91 -39.57
C GLY A 103 -40.64 4.09 -38.93
N ASN A 104 -41.07 5.32 -39.20
CA ASN A 104 -40.59 6.49 -38.47
C ASN A 104 -41.18 6.48 -37.06
N VAL A 105 -40.39 6.90 -36.08
CA VAL A 105 -40.83 7.09 -34.69
C VAL A 105 -40.41 8.47 -34.22
N MET A 106 -41.18 9.05 -33.30
CA MET A 106 -40.81 10.30 -32.65
C MET A 106 -40.60 10.06 -31.16
N ALA A 107 -39.45 10.50 -30.65
CA ALA A 107 -39.15 10.52 -29.22
C ALA A 107 -39.28 11.94 -28.67
N HIS A 108 -40.18 12.13 -27.72
CA HIS A 108 -40.27 13.31 -26.85
C HIS A 108 -39.58 12.96 -25.53
N VAL A 109 -38.50 13.68 -25.24
CA VAL A 109 -37.66 13.42 -24.06
C VAL A 109 -37.78 14.58 -23.09
N LEU A 110 -37.98 14.27 -21.81
CA LEU A 110 -38.03 15.23 -20.70
C LEU A 110 -36.91 14.90 -19.72
N LEU A 111 -36.05 15.88 -19.40
CA LEU A 111 -35.04 15.83 -18.35
C LEU A 111 -35.57 16.56 -17.12
N ASP A 112 -35.48 15.94 -15.94
CA ASP A 112 -35.65 16.57 -14.63
C ASP A 112 -34.29 16.62 -13.92
N ARG A 113 -33.77 17.82 -13.68
CA ARG A 113 -32.47 18.06 -13.02
C ARG A 113 -32.55 18.03 -11.49
N ASN A 114 -33.74 17.85 -10.91
CA ASN A 114 -33.94 17.99 -9.47
C ASN A 114 -34.85 16.90 -8.88
N VAL A 115 -34.47 15.63 -9.10
CA VAL A 115 -35.29 14.49 -8.66
C VAL A 115 -35.25 14.26 -7.15
N ARG A 116 -34.27 14.85 -6.46
CA ARG A 116 -34.13 14.80 -5.00
C ARG A 116 -35.04 15.78 -4.26
N CYS A 117 -35.59 16.79 -4.93
CA CYS A 117 -36.56 17.68 -4.29
C CYS A 117 -37.87 16.92 -4.01
N PRO A 118 -38.38 16.91 -2.77
CA PRO A 118 -39.60 16.19 -2.44
C PRO A 118 -40.76 16.60 -3.35
N SER A 119 -41.41 15.63 -3.97
CA SER A 119 -42.71 15.87 -4.60
C SER A 119 -43.54 14.59 -4.59
N PRO A 120 -44.88 14.71 -4.50
CA PRO A 120 -45.78 13.57 -4.44
C PRO A 120 -45.89 12.82 -5.77
N LEU A 121 -45.32 13.37 -6.85
CA LEU A 121 -45.38 12.81 -8.18
C LEU A 121 -44.50 11.56 -8.30
N ARG A 122 -45.13 10.45 -8.65
CA ARG A 122 -44.47 9.22 -9.12
C ARG A 122 -44.27 9.29 -10.63
N PRO A 123 -43.11 8.89 -11.16
CA PRO A 123 -42.82 8.98 -12.60
C PRO A 123 -43.88 8.35 -13.50
N VAL A 124 -44.44 7.22 -13.09
CA VAL A 124 -45.45 6.48 -13.86
C VAL A 124 -46.75 7.27 -14.08
N GLN A 125 -47.09 8.23 -13.21
CA GLN A 125 -48.29 9.05 -13.35
C GLN A 125 -48.24 9.96 -14.59
N LEU A 126 -47.06 10.18 -15.16
CA LEU A 126 -46.93 10.94 -16.40
C LEU A 126 -47.27 10.09 -17.63
N TRP A 127 -47.48 8.77 -17.54
CA TRP A 127 -47.65 7.90 -18.71
C TRP A 127 -48.76 8.32 -19.67
N ASP A 128 -49.95 8.66 -19.16
CA ASP A 128 -51.10 9.13 -19.95
C ASP A 128 -51.18 10.67 -20.02
N SER A 129 -50.09 11.38 -19.74
CA SER A 129 -50.06 12.85 -19.85
C SER A 129 -50.55 13.29 -21.24
N PRO A 130 -51.55 14.19 -21.31
CA PRO A 130 -52.03 14.73 -22.58
C PRO A 130 -51.01 15.64 -23.27
N LYS A 131 -49.93 16.01 -22.57
CA LYS A 131 -48.85 16.84 -23.09
C LYS A 131 -47.72 16.06 -23.74
N TRP A 132 -47.77 14.73 -23.68
CA TRP A 132 -46.88 13.93 -24.51
C TRP A 132 -47.24 14.08 -25.98
N LEU A 133 -46.24 14.38 -26.80
CA LEU A 133 -46.46 14.58 -28.23
C LEU A 133 -46.71 13.24 -28.94
N ARG A 134 -47.77 13.19 -29.76
CA ARG A 134 -48.17 12.01 -30.54
C ARG A 134 -48.50 12.32 -32.02
N PRO A 135 -47.59 12.93 -32.79
CA PRO A 135 -47.85 13.22 -34.20
C PRO A 135 -47.81 11.95 -35.05
N PHE A 136 -48.62 11.91 -36.11
CA PHE A 136 -48.63 10.78 -37.05
C PHE A 136 -48.61 11.25 -38.50
N GLY A 137 -47.56 10.88 -39.23
CA GLY A 137 -47.33 11.28 -40.63
C GLY A 137 -46.43 12.51 -40.77
N ALA A 138 -45.80 12.62 -41.94
CA ALA A 138 -44.75 13.61 -42.20
C ALA A 138 -45.19 15.08 -41.95
N ALA A 139 -46.44 15.43 -42.27
CA ALA A 139 -46.96 16.79 -42.07
C ALA A 139 -47.08 17.15 -40.58
N ASP A 140 -47.65 16.25 -39.78
CA ASP A 140 -47.83 16.46 -38.33
C ASP A 140 -46.47 16.48 -37.61
N VAL A 141 -45.55 15.60 -38.00
CA VAL A 141 -44.17 15.59 -37.50
C VAL A 141 -43.45 16.90 -37.87
N ALA A 142 -43.63 17.42 -39.08
CA ALA A 142 -43.05 18.68 -39.50
C ALA A 142 -43.60 19.87 -38.67
N ALA A 143 -44.91 19.89 -38.40
CA ALA A 143 -45.60 20.95 -37.67
C ALA A 143 -45.39 20.90 -36.13
N THR A 144 -44.89 19.80 -35.60
CA THR A 144 -44.68 19.62 -34.15
C THR A 144 -43.63 20.60 -33.61
N THR A 145 -43.94 21.27 -32.51
CA THR A 145 -43.04 22.22 -31.81
C THR A 145 -42.94 21.86 -30.32
N LEU A 146 -41.90 22.35 -29.65
CA LEU A 146 -41.76 22.28 -28.19
C LEU A 146 -41.91 23.68 -27.60
N ASP A 147 -42.68 23.78 -26.53
CA ASP A 147 -42.76 24.95 -25.66
C ASP A 147 -42.10 24.61 -24.31
N GLU A 148 -41.40 25.58 -23.71
CA GLU A 148 -40.73 25.40 -22.42
C GLU A 148 -41.74 25.22 -21.28
N ASP A 149 -42.88 25.90 -21.36
CA ASP A 149 -43.94 25.85 -20.34
C ASP A 149 -44.86 24.62 -20.48
N ASP A 150 -44.82 23.91 -21.61
CA ASP A 150 -45.72 22.78 -21.88
C ASP A 150 -45.17 21.44 -21.39
N LEU A 151 -44.95 21.35 -20.08
CA LEU A 151 -44.41 20.17 -19.42
C LEU A 151 -45.47 19.06 -19.25
N PRO A 152 -45.08 17.77 -19.38
CA PRO A 152 -45.92 16.63 -19.01
C PRO A 152 -46.52 16.73 -17.60
N GLN A 153 -47.83 16.54 -17.52
CA GLN A 153 -48.59 16.58 -16.27
C GLN A 153 -49.20 15.21 -15.95
N PRO A 154 -49.48 14.90 -14.68
CA PRO A 154 -50.11 13.63 -14.32
C PRO A 154 -51.44 13.45 -15.05
N GLY A 155 -51.61 12.32 -15.73
CA GLY A 155 -52.90 12.00 -16.34
C GLY A 155 -53.87 11.35 -15.34
N ALA A 156 -55.08 11.09 -15.80
CA ALA A 156 -56.20 10.69 -14.93
C ALA A 156 -56.29 9.17 -14.70
N GLY A 157 -55.58 8.35 -15.48
CA GLY A 157 -55.71 6.89 -15.45
C GLY A 157 -55.01 6.21 -14.26
N ILE A 158 -54.04 6.88 -13.64
CA ILE A 158 -53.14 6.26 -12.65
C ILE A 158 -53.31 6.93 -11.28
N SER A 159 -54.08 6.28 -10.41
CA SER A 159 -54.30 6.69 -9.02
C SER A 159 -54.15 5.51 -8.06
N VAL A 160 -54.15 5.78 -6.75
CA VAL A 160 -54.17 4.73 -5.72
C VAL A 160 -55.39 3.83 -5.90
N GLU A 161 -56.56 4.41 -6.19
CA GLU A 161 -57.80 3.68 -6.38
C GLU A 161 -57.74 2.76 -7.60
N SER A 162 -57.21 3.23 -8.74
CA SER A 162 -57.12 2.39 -9.95
C SER A 162 -56.13 1.24 -9.77
N VAL A 163 -55.02 1.47 -9.06
CA VAL A 163 -54.04 0.44 -8.70
C VAL A 163 -54.61 -0.61 -7.76
N VAL A 164 -55.27 -0.18 -6.67
CA VAL A 164 -55.88 -1.11 -5.72
C VAL A 164 -56.96 -1.94 -6.41
N GLN A 165 -57.82 -1.30 -7.21
CA GLN A 165 -58.84 -2.00 -7.99
C GLN A 165 -58.23 -3.03 -8.95
N PHE A 166 -57.13 -2.69 -9.61
CA PHE A 166 -56.40 -3.58 -10.51
C PHE A 166 -55.89 -4.83 -9.77
N LEU A 167 -55.22 -4.65 -8.63
CA LEU A 167 -54.63 -5.73 -7.83
C LEU A 167 -55.67 -6.61 -7.13
N THR A 168 -56.80 -6.04 -6.68
CA THR A 168 -57.88 -6.78 -6.02
C THR A 168 -58.93 -7.33 -6.99
N GLY A 169 -58.69 -7.24 -8.31
CA GLY A 169 -59.60 -7.78 -9.32
C GLY A 169 -59.77 -9.29 -9.18
N THR A 170 -60.97 -9.81 -9.48
CA THR A 170 -61.34 -11.21 -9.20
C THR A 170 -61.15 -12.17 -10.39
N THR A 171 -60.70 -11.68 -11.54
CA THR A 171 -60.64 -12.47 -12.79
C THR A 171 -59.36 -13.30 -12.92
N ILE A 172 -58.25 -12.83 -12.36
CA ILE A 172 -56.93 -13.45 -12.40
C ILE A 172 -56.27 -13.18 -11.04
N ASP A 173 -55.50 -14.13 -10.50
CA ASP A 173 -54.74 -13.95 -9.26
C ASP A 173 -53.53 -13.01 -9.48
N ARG A 174 -53.81 -11.72 -9.55
CA ARG A 174 -52.80 -10.68 -9.69
C ARG A 174 -51.97 -10.48 -8.43
N GLN A 175 -52.49 -10.83 -7.26
CA GLN A 175 -51.75 -10.63 -6.02
C GLN A 175 -50.53 -11.55 -5.94
N SER A 176 -50.66 -12.80 -6.40
CA SER A 176 -49.52 -13.72 -6.46
C SER A 176 -48.41 -13.21 -7.38
N VAL A 177 -48.73 -12.79 -8.61
CA VAL A 177 -47.75 -12.17 -9.53
C VAL A 177 -47.15 -10.90 -8.94
N PHE A 178 -47.97 -10.04 -8.34
CA PHE A 178 -47.53 -8.78 -7.74
C PHE A 178 -46.46 -8.99 -6.67
N ARG A 179 -46.67 -9.99 -5.79
CA ARG A 179 -45.72 -10.32 -4.72
C ARG A 179 -44.35 -10.71 -5.26
N VAL A 180 -44.32 -11.53 -6.32
CA VAL A 180 -43.06 -11.87 -7.00
C VAL A 180 -42.42 -10.64 -7.62
N LEU A 181 -43.22 -9.77 -8.24
CA LEU A 181 -42.74 -8.56 -8.90
C LEU A 181 -42.12 -7.58 -7.89
N LEU A 182 -42.73 -7.38 -6.71
CA LEU A 182 -42.17 -6.54 -5.64
C LEU A 182 -40.78 -7.02 -5.23
N ASP A 183 -40.63 -8.31 -4.96
CA ASP A 183 -39.36 -8.86 -4.50
C ASP A 183 -38.29 -8.87 -5.59
N ALA A 184 -38.68 -9.10 -6.85
CA ALA A 184 -37.78 -8.98 -7.99
C ALA A 184 -37.31 -7.53 -8.18
N VAL A 185 -38.23 -6.55 -8.07
CA VAL A 185 -37.89 -5.12 -8.16
C VAL A 185 -37.00 -4.68 -7.01
N TYR A 186 -37.28 -5.16 -5.79
CA TYR A 186 -36.42 -4.91 -4.63
C TYR A 186 -34.98 -5.38 -4.89
N ALA A 187 -34.83 -6.61 -5.41
CA ALA A 187 -33.53 -7.16 -5.77
C ALA A 187 -32.84 -6.35 -6.88
N ALA A 188 -33.58 -5.97 -7.93
CA ALA A 188 -33.04 -5.18 -9.05
C ALA A 188 -32.57 -3.79 -8.60
N MET A 189 -33.33 -3.09 -7.76
CA MET A 189 -32.94 -1.80 -7.19
C MET A 189 -31.74 -1.90 -6.25
N ALA A 190 -31.48 -3.08 -5.70
CA ALA A 190 -30.30 -3.40 -4.91
C ALA A 190 -29.10 -3.89 -5.75
N GLY A 191 -29.17 -3.79 -7.09
CA GLY A 191 -28.09 -4.20 -8.01
C GLY A 191 -28.17 -5.66 -8.49
N GLY A 192 -29.26 -6.35 -8.17
CA GLY A 192 -29.59 -7.68 -8.69
C GLY A 192 -30.04 -7.68 -10.15
N PRO A 193 -30.50 -8.84 -10.66
CA PRO A 193 -30.95 -8.96 -12.05
C PRO A 193 -32.21 -8.12 -12.31
N GLY A 194 -32.24 -7.42 -13.45
CA GLY A 194 -33.44 -6.73 -13.93
C GLY A 194 -34.55 -7.69 -14.38
N ILE A 195 -35.76 -7.14 -14.57
CA ILE A 195 -36.99 -7.88 -14.80
C ILE A 195 -37.52 -7.65 -16.21
N MET A 196 -37.84 -8.73 -16.91
CA MET A 196 -38.64 -8.71 -18.13
C MET A 196 -40.05 -9.20 -17.80
N LEU A 197 -41.04 -8.33 -17.88
CA LEU A 197 -42.44 -8.64 -17.62
C LEU A 197 -43.19 -8.85 -18.93
N ILE A 198 -43.71 -10.06 -19.12
CA ILE A 198 -44.53 -10.41 -20.27
C ILE A 198 -45.97 -10.04 -19.95
N THR A 199 -46.62 -9.32 -20.86
CA THR A 199 -48.04 -8.98 -20.75
C THR A 199 -48.81 -9.37 -22.00
N HIS A 200 -50.03 -9.88 -21.81
CA HIS A 200 -50.91 -10.36 -22.88
C HIS A 200 -51.84 -9.29 -23.46
N GLU A 201 -52.06 -8.19 -22.73
CA GLU A 201 -52.91 -7.07 -23.17
C GLU A 201 -52.14 -5.74 -23.20
N PRO A 202 -52.23 -4.98 -24.30
CA PRO A 202 -51.62 -3.64 -24.38
C PRO A 202 -52.14 -2.72 -23.27
N GLY A 203 -51.24 -2.18 -22.46
CA GLY A 203 -51.56 -1.22 -21.39
C GLY A 203 -51.61 -1.81 -19.98
N ILE A 204 -51.74 -3.13 -19.81
CA ILE A 204 -51.69 -3.76 -18.46
C ILE A 204 -50.30 -3.59 -17.82
N GLY A 205 -49.22 -3.62 -18.61
CA GLY A 205 -47.86 -3.43 -18.09
C GLY A 205 -47.65 -2.12 -17.33
N VAL A 206 -48.34 -1.05 -17.73
CA VAL A 206 -48.29 0.24 -17.03
C VAL A 206 -48.95 0.14 -15.65
N MET A 207 -50.04 -0.63 -15.54
CA MET A 207 -50.70 -0.86 -14.25
C MET A 207 -49.82 -1.68 -13.30
N TRP A 208 -49.00 -2.61 -13.80
CA TRP A 208 -47.99 -3.30 -12.99
C TRP A 208 -46.89 -2.36 -12.49
N ILE A 209 -46.36 -1.51 -13.38
CA ILE A 209 -45.38 -0.47 -13.01
C ILE A 209 -46.00 0.49 -11.98
N ALA A 210 -47.26 0.88 -12.16
CA ALA A 210 -47.99 1.73 -11.23
C ALA A 210 -48.16 1.03 -9.88
N ALA A 211 -48.59 -0.23 -9.86
CA ALA A 211 -48.75 -1.01 -8.65
C ALA A 211 -47.47 -1.06 -7.82
N VAL A 212 -46.32 -1.36 -8.44
CA VAL A 212 -45.02 -1.35 -7.77
C VAL A 212 -44.68 0.06 -7.27
N SER A 213 -44.90 1.09 -8.10
CA SER A 213 -44.59 2.49 -7.75
C SER A 213 -45.40 3.00 -6.56
N TYR A 214 -46.65 2.57 -6.38
CA TYR A 214 -47.50 2.98 -5.25
C TYR A 214 -47.24 2.20 -3.96
N PHE A 215 -46.70 0.98 -4.04
CA PHE A 215 -46.25 0.21 -2.88
C PHE A 215 -44.85 0.61 -2.38
N MET A 216 -44.30 1.70 -2.92
CA MET A 216 -43.15 2.43 -2.40
C MET A 216 -43.46 3.93 -2.33
N SER A 217 -42.63 4.70 -1.61
CA SER A 217 -42.79 6.16 -1.54
C SER A 217 -42.52 6.85 -2.89
N PRO A 218 -43.04 8.08 -3.11
CA PRO A 218 -42.74 8.85 -4.32
C PRO A 218 -41.24 9.03 -4.60
N GLY A 219 -40.43 9.29 -3.56
CA GLY A 219 -38.98 9.41 -3.66
C GLY A 219 -38.30 8.09 -4.04
N ALA A 220 -38.74 6.97 -3.48
CA ALA A 220 -38.26 5.65 -3.91
C ALA A 220 -38.64 5.34 -5.36
N ALA A 221 -39.85 5.71 -5.79
CA ALA A 221 -40.35 5.51 -7.16
C ALA A 221 -39.53 6.28 -8.21
N ARG A 222 -38.85 7.37 -7.84
CA ARG A 222 -37.91 8.09 -8.72
C ARG A 222 -36.59 7.38 -8.93
N ARG A 223 -36.24 6.43 -8.05
CA ARG A 223 -35.07 5.56 -8.24
C ARG A 223 -35.45 4.29 -9.00
N PHE A 224 -36.74 3.98 -9.13
CA PHE A 224 -37.23 2.84 -9.88
C PHE A 224 -37.29 3.13 -11.38
N SER A 225 -36.27 2.67 -12.13
CA SER A 225 -36.23 2.75 -13.60
C SER A 225 -37.08 1.66 -14.27
N TRP A 226 -37.81 2.03 -15.33
CA TRP A 226 -38.69 1.10 -16.04
C TRP A 226 -38.96 1.53 -17.49
N CYS A 227 -39.48 0.60 -18.29
CA CYS A 227 -39.98 0.83 -19.65
C CYS A 227 -41.35 0.17 -19.81
N SER A 228 -42.36 0.95 -20.24
CA SER A 228 -43.76 0.54 -20.28
C SER A 228 -44.10 -0.44 -21.39
N HIS A 229 -43.28 -0.52 -22.43
CA HIS A 229 -43.45 -1.40 -23.59
C HIS A 229 -42.21 -1.34 -24.49
N ASP A 230 -41.63 -2.48 -24.88
CA ASP A 230 -40.52 -2.53 -25.83
C ASP A 230 -40.46 -3.83 -26.65
N ASP A 231 -39.63 -3.86 -27.70
CA ASP A 231 -39.21 -5.10 -28.36
C ASP A 231 -38.23 -5.87 -27.44
N PRO A 232 -38.33 -7.21 -27.33
CA PRO A 232 -37.46 -8.00 -26.46
C PRO A 232 -35.95 -7.85 -26.71
N ASN A 233 -35.52 -7.58 -27.94
CA ASN A 233 -34.09 -7.35 -28.21
C ASN A 233 -33.62 -6.00 -27.64
N LEU A 234 -34.52 -5.01 -27.63
CA LEU A 234 -34.27 -3.70 -27.04
C LEU A 234 -34.42 -3.73 -25.53
N ALA A 235 -35.36 -4.51 -25.00
CA ALA A 235 -35.49 -4.77 -23.58
C ALA A 235 -34.18 -5.28 -22.97
N VAL A 236 -33.49 -6.22 -23.63
CA VAL A 236 -32.16 -6.69 -23.21
C VAL A 236 -31.13 -5.54 -23.17
N THR A 237 -31.24 -4.58 -24.08
CA THR A 237 -30.33 -3.41 -24.11
C THR A 237 -30.62 -2.47 -22.95
N ASP A 238 -31.89 -2.19 -22.65
CA ASP A 238 -32.30 -1.34 -21.54
C ASP A 238 -31.97 -1.98 -20.18
N LEU A 239 -32.19 -3.28 -20.04
CA LEU A 239 -31.79 -4.04 -18.85
C LEU A 239 -30.27 -3.96 -18.62
N ARG A 240 -29.44 -4.08 -19.67
CA ARG A 240 -27.97 -3.86 -19.58
C ARG A 240 -27.58 -2.44 -19.20
N ARG A 241 -28.45 -1.46 -19.46
CA ARG A 241 -28.26 -0.05 -19.10
C ARG A 241 -28.74 0.26 -17.68
N GLY A 242 -29.20 -0.75 -16.93
CA GLY A 242 -29.66 -0.59 -15.55
C GLY A 242 -31.14 -0.24 -15.42
N THR A 243 -31.96 -0.47 -16.44
CA THR A 243 -33.42 -0.41 -16.28
C THR A 243 -33.87 -1.58 -15.40
N HIS A 244 -34.64 -1.34 -14.35
CA HIS A 244 -35.06 -2.41 -13.44
C HIS A 244 -36.18 -3.26 -14.03
N LEU A 245 -37.19 -2.66 -14.67
CA LEU A 245 -38.35 -3.39 -15.21
C LEU A 245 -38.63 -3.00 -16.65
N VAL A 246 -38.67 -3.96 -17.57
CA VAL A 246 -39.10 -3.74 -18.97
C VAL A 246 -40.29 -4.63 -19.29
N VAL A 247 -41.36 -4.01 -19.79
CA VAL A 247 -42.57 -4.71 -20.26
C VAL A 247 -42.42 -5.07 -21.73
N VAL A 248 -42.78 -6.31 -22.09
CA VAL A 248 -42.79 -6.82 -23.46
C VAL A 248 -44.09 -7.54 -23.78
N SER A 249 -44.47 -7.59 -25.07
CA SER A 249 -45.62 -8.36 -25.56
C SER A 249 -45.30 -9.85 -25.69
N GLU A 250 -46.28 -10.72 -25.44
CA GLU A 250 -46.13 -12.19 -25.55
C GLU A 250 -45.59 -12.62 -26.93
N ASP A 251 -46.15 -12.07 -28.01
CA ASP A 251 -45.80 -12.41 -29.41
C ASP A 251 -44.30 -12.28 -29.71
N ALA A 252 -43.58 -11.48 -28.93
CA ALA A 252 -42.16 -11.19 -29.12
C ALA A 252 -41.22 -12.12 -28.30
N THR A 253 -41.74 -12.87 -27.33
CA THR A 253 -40.97 -13.60 -26.28
C THR A 253 -40.21 -14.84 -26.75
N THR A 254 -40.60 -15.46 -27.88
CA THR A 254 -39.94 -16.67 -28.44
C THR A 254 -38.44 -16.49 -28.78
N LYS A 255 -37.89 -15.28 -28.61
CA LYS A 255 -36.49 -14.89 -28.89
C LYS A 255 -35.71 -14.42 -27.67
N ALA A 256 -36.30 -14.34 -26.48
CA ALA A 256 -35.59 -13.90 -25.29
C ALA A 256 -34.60 -14.98 -24.85
N ALA A 257 -33.29 -14.67 -24.88
CA ALA A 257 -32.27 -15.61 -24.45
C ALA A 257 -32.42 -15.88 -22.95
N ALA A 258 -32.61 -17.15 -22.58
CA ALA A 258 -32.48 -17.60 -21.19
C ALA A 258 -31.11 -17.15 -20.64
N GLY A 259 -31.10 -16.34 -19.58
CA GLY A 259 -29.91 -15.67 -19.06
C GLY A 259 -30.20 -14.69 -17.92
N GLN A 260 -29.25 -13.80 -17.62
CA GLN A 260 -29.06 -12.89 -16.45
C GLN A 260 -30.24 -12.02 -15.95
N TRP A 261 -31.48 -12.23 -16.39
CA TRP A 261 -32.68 -11.45 -16.05
C TRP A 261 -33.75 -12.35 -15.43
N VAL A 262 -34.67 -11.76 -14.66
CA VAL A 262 -35.86 -12.47 -14.15
C VAL A 262 -37.00 -12.26 -15.13
N VAL A 263 -37.53 -13.35 -15.69
CA VAL A 263 -38.72 -13.31 -16.57
C VAL A 263 -39.95 -13.66 -15.74
N ILE A 264 -40.97 -12.79 -15.80
CA ILE A 264 -42.26 -12.94 -15.12
C ILE A 264 -43.35 -12.80 -16.17
N ASP A 265 -44.35 -13.68 -16.12
CA ASP A 265 -45.52 -13.64 -17.02
C ASP A 265 -46.75 -13.24 -16.21
N ASP A 266 -47.47 -12.20 -16.64
CA ASP A 266 -48.61 -11.68 -15.88
C ASP A 266 -49.86 -12.57 -15.87
N ALA A 267 -49.87 -13.62 -16.71
CA ALA A 267 -50.89 -14.67 -16.68
C ALA A 267 -50.43 -15.95 -15.97
N GLU A 268 -49.22 -15.99 -15.40
CA GLU A 268 -48.75 -17.17 -14.67
C GLU A 268 -49.35 -17.28 -13.25
N GLU A 269 -49.39 -18.51 -12.72
CA GLU A 269 -49.71 -18.79 -11.31
C GLU A 269 -48.41 -19.13 -10.57
N PRO A 270 -47.68 -18.14 -10.02
CA PRO A 270 -46.39 -18.39 -9.40
C PRO A 270 -46.55 -19.14 -8.07
N GLY A 271 -45.57 -19.97 -7.74
CA GLY A 271 -45.46 -20.60 -6.43
C GLY A 271 -44.98 -19.58 -5.41
N ILE A 272 -45.83 -19.20 -4.45
CA ILE A 272 -45.49 -18.22 -3.42
C ILE A 272 -44.68 -18.86 -2.28
N GLY A 273 -43.47 -18.32 -2.05
CA GLY A 273 -42.61 -18.75 -0.95
C GLY A 273 -42.92 -18.04 0.37
N GLN A 274 -42.37 -18.57 1.46
CA GLN A 274 -42.37 -17.93 2.79
C GLN A 274 -41.07 -17.14 3.04
N PRO A 275 -41.03 -16.24 4.04
CA PRO A 275 -39.80 -15.56 4.45
C PRO A 275 -38.62 -16.54 4.60
N GLY A 276 -37.48 -16.22 3.97
CA GLY A 276 -36.29 -17.08 3.96
C GLY A 276 -36.25 -18.14 2.86
N SER A 277 -37.24 -18.18 1.97
CA SER A 277 -37.28 -19.04 0.78
C SER A 277 -37.34 -18.20 -0.51
N SER A 278 -37.77 -18.81 -1.62
CA SER A 278 -37.95 -18.13 -2.90
C SER A 278 -39.33 -18.41 -3.48
N HIS A 279 -39.92 -17.41 -4.14
CA HIS A 279 -40.99 -17.60 -5.11
C HIS A 279 -40.48 -18.43 -6.29
N ARG A 280 -41.39 -19.18 -6.93
CA ARG A 280 -41.11 -19.96 -8.13
C ARG A 280 -41.96 -19.45 -9.29
N THR A 281 -41.32 -18.98 -10.35
CA THR A 281 -41.96 -18.62 -11.61
C THR A 281 -41.76 -19.73 -12.63
N SER A 282 -42.44 -19.64 -13.78
CA SER A 282 -42.23 -20.50 -14.94
C SER A 282 -40.78 -20.47 -15.47
N HIS A 283 -40.05 -19.38 -15.19
CA HIS A 283 -38.72 -19.12 -15.74
C HIS A 283 -37.59 -19.04 -14.69
N GLY A 284 -37.88 -19.19 -13.39
CA GLY A 284 -36.84 -19.10 -12.36
C GLY A 284 -37.35 -19.00 -10.92
N HIS A 285 -36.51 -18.43 -10.05
CA HIS A 285 -36.80 -18.23 -8.63
C HIS A 285 -36.44 -16.80 -8.21
N VAL A 286 -37.26 -16.23 -7.33
CA VAL A 286 -37.07 -14.88 -6.76
C VAL A 286 -37.09 -14.99 -5.25
N ALA A 287 -36.05 -14.52 -4.56
CA ALA A 287 -35.98 -14.60 -3.11
C ALA A 287 -37.09 -13.78 -2.46
N VAL A 288 -37.76 -14.34 -1.44
CA VAL A 288 -38.85 -13.65 -0.73
C VAL A 288 -38.28 -12.54 0.14
N THR A 289 -38.84 -11.33 0.04
CA THR A 289 -38.52 -10.21 0.93
C THR A 289 -39.70 -9.87 1.83
N GLY A 290 -39.46 -9.05 2.87
CA GLY A 290 -40.55 -8.56 3.70
C GLY A 290 -41.55 -7.70 2.94
N TRP A 291 -41.18 -7.13 1.79
CA TRP A 291 -42.07 -6.25 1.02
C TRP A 291 -43.28 -6.98 0.47
N SER A 292 -43.09 -8.15 -0.15
CA SER A 292 -44.19 -8.97 -0.67
C SER A 292 -45.08 -9.56 0.43
N VAL A 293 -44.50 -9.87 1.59
CA VAL A 293 -45.22 -10.36 2.78
C VAL A 293 -46.11 -9.27 3.36
N LEU A 294 -45.61 -8.04 3.46
CA LEU A 294 -46.42 -6.89 3.90
C LEU A 294 -47.53 -6.57 2.89
N ALA A 295 -47.23 -6.67 1.59
CA ALA A 295 -48.21 -6.43 0.54
C ALA A 295 -49.40 -7.41 0.59
N GLU A 296 -49.18 -8.67 0.98
CA GLU A 296 -50.24 -9.65 1.21
C GLU A 296 -51.29 -9.14 2.21
N GLY A 297 -50.84 -8.66 3.38
CA GLY A 297 -51.75 -8.12 4.40
C GLY A 297 -52.43 -6.83 3.98
N VAL A 298 -51.68 -5.94 3.32
CA VAL A 298 -52.22 -4.65 2.86
C VAL A 298 -53.32 -4.85 1.81
N LEU A 299 -53.22 -5.87 0.97
CA LEU A 299 -54.17 -6.19 -0.10
C LEU A 299 -55.34 -7.08 0.33
N GLU A 300 -55.47 -7.40 1.63
CA GLU A 300 -56.63 -8.14 2.16
C GLU A 300 -57.96 -7.41 1.86
N SER A 301 -57.95 -6.07 1.92
CA SER A 301 -59.10 -5.26 1.51
C SER A 301 -58.68 -3.96 0.83
N ALA A 302 -59.47 -3.51 -0.15
CA ALA A 302 -59.22 -2.25 -0.85
C ALA A 302 -59.16 -1.04 0.10
N ARG A 303 -59.97 -1.04 1.16
CA ARG A 303 -59.98 0.02 2.18
C ARG A 303 -58.67 0.04 2.98
N THR A 304 -58.17 -1.12 3.37
CA THR A 304 -56.88 -1.26 4.07
C THR A 304 -55.76 -0.78 3.15
N ALA A 305 -55.74 -1.23 1.90
CA ALA A 305 -54.73 -0.86 0.92
C ALA A 305 -54.63 0.65 0.71
N THR A 306 -55.75 1.33 0.40
CA THR A 306 -55.77 2.78 0.21
C THR A 306 -55.29 3.54 1.44
N LYS A 307 -55.71 3.11 2.64
CA LYS A 307 -55.28 3.74 3.89
C LYS A 307 -53.76 3.59 4.11
N ILE A 308 -53.25 2.38 4.03
CA ILE A 308 -51.85 2.08 4.34
C ILE A 308 -50.90 2.70 3.31
N ILE A 309 -51.26 2.74 2.03
CA ILE A 309 -50.49 3.45 1.00
C ILE A 309 -50.47 4.97 1.28
N GLY A 310 -51.58 5.55 1.76
CA GLY A 310 -51.61 6.94 2.21
C GLY A 310 -50.72 7.20 3.43
N ASP A 311 -50.76 6.31 4.42
CA ASP A 311 -49.91 6.38 5.62
C ASP A 311 -48.41 6.24 5.26
N GLN A 312 -48.07 5.34 4.33
CA GLN A 312 -46.73 5.18 3.76
C GLN A 312 -46.19 6.50 3.20
N ASP A 313 -46.98 7.20 2.37
CA ASP A 313 -46.55 8.46 1.74
C ASP A 313 -46.40 9.58 2.79
N ALA A 314 -47.28 9.62 3.79
CA ALA A 314 -47.16 10.56 4.90
C ALA A 314 -45.91 10.31 5.75
N ILE A 315 -45.57 9.04 6.00
CA ILE A 315 -44.36 8.63 6.73
C ILE A 315 -43.11 9.03 5.93
N ALA A 316 -43.08 8.72 4.64
CA ALA A 316 -41.96 9.05 3.77
C ALA A 316 -41.72 10.57 3.74
N ALA A 317 -42.77 11.36 3.54
CA ALA A 317 -42.70 12.83 3.57
C ALA A 317 -42.19 13.37 4.92
N ALA A 318 -42.59 12.76 6.04
CA ALA A 318 -42.18 13.20 7.37
C ALA A 318 -40.68 12.98 7.65
N VAL A 319 -40.07 11.98 7.02
CA VAL A 319 -38.61 11.72 7.10
C VAL A 319 -37.83 12.28 5.90
N GLY A 320 -38.49 13.03 5.01
CA GLY A 320 -37.90 13.75 3.88
C GLY A 320 -37.92 13.02 2.53
N ASP A 321 -38.25 11.72 2.49
CA ASP A 321 -38.37 10.90 1.29
C ASP A 321 -37.13 10.88 0.36
N VAL A 322 -35.95 10.86 0.97
CA VAL A 322 -34.66 10.77 0.25
C VAL A 322 -34.01 9.43 0.55
N ASP A 323 -33.63 8.71 -0.51
CA ASP A 323 -32.88 7.44 -0.44
C ASP A 323 -33.53 6.36 0.46
N LEU A 324 -34.85 6.43 0.67
CA LEU A 324 -35.60 5.43 1.44
C LEU A 324 -35.69 4.10 0.69
N SER A 325 -35.57 2.97 1.39
CA SER A 325 -35.90 1.65 0.84
C SER A 325 -37.36 1.62 0.36
N PRO A 326 -37.67 0.95 -0.76
CA PRO A 326 -39.04 0.86 -1.27
C PRO A 326 -40.02 0.23 -0.27
N ALA A 327 -39.53 -0.63 0.65
CA ALA A 327 -40.38 -1.33 1.61
C ALA A 327 -40.53 -0.62 2.97
N TRP A 328 -39.59 0.26 3.33
CA TRP A 328 -39.48 0.74 4.72
C TRP A 328 -40.66 1.59 5.18
N PRO A 329 -41.14 2.61 4.43
CA PRO A 329 -42.29 3.41 4.86
C PRO A 329 -43.57 2.57 4.98
N LEU A 330 -43.74 1.57 4.11
CA LEU A 330 -44.85 0.62 4.17
C LEU A 330 -44.79 -0.20 5.46
N ALA A 331 -43.60 -0.71 5.82
CA ALA A 331 -43.41 -1.49 7.03
C ALA A 331 -43.73 -0.69 8.30
N VAL A 332 -43.35 0.59 8.36
CA VAL A 332 -43.72 1.48 9.48
C VAL A 332 -45.25 1.67 9.54
N ALA A 333 -45.91 1.84 8.40
CA ALA A 333 -47.36 1.97 8.32
C ALA A 333 -48.08 0.71 8.81
N VAL A 334 -47.66 -0.48 8.33
CA VAL A 334 -48.19 -1.78 8.77
C VAL A 334 -47.98 -1.98 10.26
N ARG A 335 -46.77 -1.70 10.78
CA ARG A 335 -46.43 -1.87 12.20
C ARG A 335 -47.26 -0.97 13.12
N ARG A 336 -47.70 0.19 12.62
CA ARG A 336 -48.54 1.15 13.35
C ARG A 336 -50.01 0.75 13.35
N ASP A 337 -50.50 0.04 12.33
CA ASP A 337 -51.90 -0.32 12.20
C ASP A 337 -52.26 -1.59 13.01
N PRO A 338 -53.17 -1.52 13.99
CA PRO A 338 -53.62 -2.69 14.74
C PRO A 338 -54.35 -3.74 13.89
N ALA A 339 -54.95 -3.36 12.76
CA ALA A 339 -55.65 -4.29 11.88
C ALA A 339 -54.69 -5.29 11.20
N LEU A 340 -53.40 -4.94 11.10
CA LEU A 340 -52.36 -5.75 10.46
C LEU A 340 -51.42 -6.39 11.48
N GLN A 341 -51.90 -6.66 12.70
CA GLN A 341 -51.10 -7.22 13.79
C GLN A 341 -50.38 -8.52 13.41
N GLU A 342 -50.98 -9.36 12.58
CA GLU A 342 -50.36 -10.62 12.14
C GLU A 342 -49.05 -10.42 11.35
N TYR A 343 -48.92 -9.27 10.67
CA TYR A 343 -47.74 -8.89 9.89
C TYR A 343 -46.73 -8.03 10.67
N HIS A 344 -46.99 -7.72 11.95
CA HIS A 344 -46.09 -6.86 12.74
C HIS A 344 -44.69 -7.47 12.92
N LYS A 345 -44.58 -8.80 12.95
CA LYS A 345 -43.29 -9.49 13.06
C LYS A 345 -42.43 -9.25 11.81
N ASP A 346 -43.00 -9.42 10.63
CA ASP A 346 -42.31 -9.19 9.35
C ASP A 346 -42.04 -7.69 9.14
N ALA A 347 -42.97 -6.83 9.56
CA ALA A 347 -42.77 -5.38 9.55
C ALA A 347 -41.59 -4.97 10.42
N ASN A 348 -41.44 -5.53 11.62
CA ASN A 348 -40.29 -5.23 12.49
C ASN A 348 -38.95 -5.59 11.82
N HIS A 349 -38.90 -6.68 11.05
CA HIS A 349 -37.69 -7.06 10.32
C HIS A 349 -37.34 -6.02 9.26
N VAL A 350 -38.30 -5.59 8.44
CA VAL A 350 -38.06 -4.54 7.42
C VAL A 350 -37.70 -3.21 8.08
N VAL A 351 -38.39 -2.80 9.15
CA VAL A 351 -38.12 -1.55 9.85
C VAL A 351 -36.69 -1.51 10.41
N ALA A 352 -36.21 -2.62 10.96
CA ALA A 352 -34.88 -2.74 11.55
C ALA A 352 -33.78 -2.87 10.49
N ASP A 353 -33.99 -3.68 9.46
CA ASP A 353 -32.97 -4.01 8.47
C ASP A 353 -32.83 -2.93 7.38
N ASP A 354 -33.89 -2.17 7.08
CA ASP A 354 -33.93 -1.16 6.00
C ASP A 354 -33.99 0.29 6.53
N GLN A 355 -33.59 0.51 7.79
CA GLN A 355 -33.64 1.81 8.45
C GLN A 355 -32.88 2.91 7.67
N PRO A 356 -33.49 4.10 7.46
CA PRO A 356 -32.80 5.23 6.82
C PRO A 356 -31.74 5.84 7.73
N ALA A 357 -30.90 6.73 7.19
CA ALA A 357 -29.82 7.37 7.95
C ALA A 357 -30.30 8.25 9.12
N ASN A 358 -31.46 8.91 8.98
CA ASN A 358 -32.00 9.81 10.01
C ASN A 358 -33.49 9.53 10.31
N PRO A 359 -33.85 8.37 10.89
CA PRO A 359 -35.24 8.07 11.23
C PRO A 359 -35.73 8.85 12.46
N GLN A 360 -34.82 9.53 13.16
CA GLN A 360 -35.11 10.28 14.39
C GLN A 360 -35.72 11.66 14.15
N ALA A 361 -35.98 12.03 12.89
CA ALA A 361 -36.65 13.29 12.57
C ALA A 361 -38.06 13.40 13.19
N VAL A 362 -38.68 12.27 13.56
CA VAL A 362 -40.03 12.20 14.14
C VAL A 362 -40.04 11.21 15.31
N ASP A 363 -40.34 11.70 16.52
CA ASP A 363 -40.23 10.93 17.78
C ASP A 363 -40.96 9.57 17.74
N TRP A 364 -42.23 9.54 17.31
CA TRP A 364 -42.99 8.28 17.29
C TRP A 364 -42.48 7.27 16.25
N ILE A 365 -41.84 7.74 15.17
CA ILE A 365 -41.18 6.85 14.19
C ILE A 365 -39.91 6.28 14.81
N ALA A 366 -39.15 7.12 15.53
CA ALA A 366 -37.96 6.70 16.26
C ALA A 366 -38.30 5.60 17.29
N ASP A 367 -39.42 5.74 18.01
CA ASP A 367 -39.91 4.73 18.96
C ASP A 367 -40.21 3.39 18.26
N ILE A 368 -40.91 3.40 17.13
CA ILE A 368 -41.20 2.18 16.34
C ILE A 368 -39.90 1.53 15.86
N VAL A 369 -38.94 2.31 15.38
CA VAL A 369 -37.63 1.80 14.93
C VAL A 369 -36.86 1.16 16.10
N ALA A 370 -36.86 1.80 17.27
CA ALA A 370 -36.21 1.29 18.46
C ALA A 370 -36.86 -0.02 18.95
N GLU A 371 -38.19 -0.09 19.00
CA GLU A 371 -38.95 -1.29 19.35
C GLU A 371 -38.69 -2.43 18.36
N ALA A 372 -38.76 -2.15 17.06
CA ALA A 372 -38.50 -3.13 15.99
C ALA A 372 -37.07 -3.67 16.07
N GLY A 373 -36.09 -2.78 16.27
CA GLY A 373 -34.69 -3.14 16.41
C GLY A 373 -34.37 -3.93 17.69
N ALA A 374 -35.19 -3.77 18.75
CA ALA A 374 -35.11 -4.61 19.95
C ALA A 374 -35.78 -5.99 19.73
N ALA A 375 -36.95 -6.02 19.10
CA ALA A 375 -37.71 -7.24 18.85
C ALA A 375 -37.03 -8.19 17.85
N THR A 376 -36.22 -7.64 16.94
CA THR A 376 -35.52 -8.39 15.90
C THR A 376 -34.01 -8.39 16.09
N ALA A 377 -33.52 -8.03 17.29
CA ALA A 377 -32.09 -8.06 17.58
C ALA A 377 -31.52 -9.47 17.28
N PRO A 378 -30.42 -9.56 16.50
CA PRO A 378 -29.81 -10.86 16.22
C PRO A 378 -29.36 -11.52 17.53
N ALA A 379 -29.52 -12.84 17.61
CA ALA A 379 -29.25 -13.59 18.83
C ALA A 379 -27.74 -13.71 19.11
N ASP A 380 -26.92 -13.75 18.05
CA ASP A 380 -25.49 -13.99 18.12
C ASP A 380 -24.70 -13.28 16.99
N ALA A 381 -23.38 -13.41 17.04
CA ALA A 381 -22.47 -12.82 16.05
C ALA A 381 -22.60 -13.45 14.65
N PRO A 382 -22.76 -14.78 14.48
CA PRO A 382 -23.06 -15.38 13.18
C PRO A 382 -24.30 -14.81 12.50
N GLU A 383 -25.42 -14.66 13.21
CA GLU A 383 -26.63 -14.06 12.67
C GLU A 383 -26.40 -12.59 12.28
N SER A 384 -25.70 -11.84 13.13
CA SER A 384 -25.35 -10.44 12.86
C SER A 384 -24.46 -10.29 11.61
N LEU A 385 -23.54 -11.22 11.39
CA LEU A 385 -22.69 -11.25 10.19
C LEU A 385 -23.53 -11.48 8.94
N VAL A 386 -24.44 -12.46 8.95
CA VAL A 386 -25.36 -12.71 7.83
C VAL A 386 -26.18 -11.46 7.50
N ARG A 387 -26.67 -10.74 8.52
CA ARG A 387 -27.41 -9.49 8.32
C ARG A 387 -26.54 -8.37 7.76
N LEU A 388 -25.32 -8.20 8.25
CA LEU A 388 -24.37 -7.22 7.71
C LEU A 388 -24.04 -7.52 6.25
N THR A 389 -23.77 -8.77 5.89
CA THR A 389 -23.48 -9.15 4.50
C THR A 389 -24.67 -8.82 3.60
N ARG A 390 -25.90 -9.13 4.01
CA ARG A 390 -27.12 -8.76 3.26
C ARG A 390 -27.30 -7.24 3.16
N ALA A 391 -27.05 -6.49 4.23
CA ALA A 391 -27.13 -5.03 4.22
C ALA A 391 -26.08 -4.43 3.28
N HIS A 392 -24.83 -4.93 3.33
CA HIS A 392 -23.73 -4.48 2.49
C HIS A 392 -24.02 -4.73 1.01
N THR A 393 -24.52 -5.91 0.63
CA THR A 393 -24.91 -6.21 -0.76
C THR A 393 -26.03 -5.28 -1.25
N ARG A 394 -26.99 -4.95 -0.39
CA ARG A 394 -28.13 -4.08 -0.75
C ARG A 394 -27.82 -2.59 -0.73
N GLY A 395 -26.77 -2.18 -0.02
CA GLY A 395 -26.44 -0.76 0.21
C GLY A 395 -27.35 -0.02 1.19
N VAL A 396 -28.26 -0.72 1.89
CA VAL A 396 -29.23 -0.14 2.83
C VAL A 396 -29.05 -0.76 4.22
N GLY A 397 -29.16 0.05 5.27
CA GLY A 397 -29.08 -0.42 6.67
C GLY A 397 -27.70 -0.86 7.15
N VAL A 398 -26.65 -0.61 6.34
CA VAL A 398 -25.27 -1.08 6.58
C VAL A 398 -24.75 -0.64 7.95
N ALA A 399 -24.95 0.64 8.33
CA ALA A 399 -24.48 1.20 9.60
C ALA A 399 -25.11 0.51 10.81
N THR A 400 -26.42 0.23 10.76
CA THR A 400 -27.14 -0.45 11.85
C THR A 400 -26.67 -1.90 11.98
N ALA A 401 -26.56 -2.63 10.86
CA ALA A 401 -26.08 -4.01 10.87
C ALA A 401 -24.63 -4.12 11.35
N ALA A 402 -23.76 -3.19 10.95
CA ALA A 402 -22.36 -3.12 11.39
C ALA A 402 -22.26 -2.87 12.90
N ARG A 403 -23.07 -1.93 13.44
CA ARG A 403 -23.12 -1.66 14.89
C ARG A 403 -23.59 -2.88 15.67
N ARG A 404 -24.57 -3.62 15.16
CA ARG A 404 -25.06 -4.87 15.79
C ARG A 404 -24.01 -5.97 15.77
N LEU A 405 -23.36 -6.21 14.62
CA LEU A 405 -22.26 -7.17 14.54
C LEU A 405 -21.15 -6.82 15.53
N LEU A 406 -20.75 -5.55 15.61
CA LEU A 406 -19.74 -5.10 16.56
C LEU A 406 -20.15 -5.41 18.01
N GLN A 407 -21.40 -5.14 18.38
CA GLN A 407 -21.93 -5.44 19.72
C GLN A 407 -21.92 -6.94 20.04
N THR A 408 -22.46 -7.78 19.15
CA THR A 408 -22.56 -9.23 19.39
C THR A 408 -21.20 -9.92 19.32
N ALA A 409 -20.33 -9.50 18.38
CA ALA A 409 -18.99 -10.05 18.24
C ALA A 409 -18.14 -9.73 19.46
N LEU A 410 -18.13 -8.48 19.92
CA LEU A 410 -17.33 -8.08 21.07
C LEU A 410 -17.80 -8.70 22.40
N ALA A 411 -19.07 -9.12 22.49
CA ALA A 411 -19.60 -9.83 23.64
C ALA A 411 -19.34 -11.36 23.61
N ASP A 412 -18.95 -11.92 22.46
CA ASP A 412 -18.71 -13.35 22.26
C ASP A 412 -17.22 -13.65 22.08
N MET A 413 -16.53 -13.98 23.17
CA MET A 413 -15.10 -14.31 23.17
C MET A 413 -14.75 -15.48 22.25
N LYS A 414 -15.64 -16.47 22.13
CA LYS A 414 -15.39 -17.64 21.29
C LYS A 414 -15.45 -17.25 19.81
N TRP A 415 -16.38 -16.37 19.45
CA TRP A 415 -16.43 -15.81 18.11
C TRP A 415 -15.24 -14.90 17.83
N LEU A 416 -14.79 -14.09 18.80
CA LEU A 416 -13.56 -13.32 18.61
C LEU A 416 -12.34 -14.19 18.41
N GLU A 417 -12.24 -15.35 19.05
CA GLU A 417 -11.08 -16.25 18.93
C GLU A 417 -11.09 -17.04 17.61
N LEU A 418 -12.24 -17.59 17.21
CA LEU A 418 -12.36 -18.57 16.12
C LEU A 418 -13.28 -18.15 14.96
N GLY A 419 -13.91 -16.98 15.06
CA GLY A 419 -14.89 -16.51 14.08
C GLY A 419 -14.30 -16.18 12.71
N PRO A 420 -15.13 -16.08 11.66
CA PRO A 420 -14.66 -15.83 10.31
C PRO A 420 -14.51 -14.32 10.05
N LEU A 421 -13.48 -13.68 10.62
CA LEU A 421 -13.25 -12.24 10.43
C LEU A 421 -13.01 -11.86 8.95
N ASN A 422 -12.50 -12.79 8.14
CA ASN A 422 -12.36 -12.60 6.69
C ASN A 422 -13.69 -12.41 5.96
N ASP A 423 -14.77 -12.99 6.47
CA ASP A 423 -16.11 -12.88 5.88
C ASP A 423 -16.80 -11.56 6.26
N VAL A 424 -16.23 -10.79 7.20
CA VAL A 424 -16.75 -9.48 7.61
C VAL A 424 -16.48 -8.46 6.51
N PRO A 425 -17.53 -7.86 5.89
CA PRO A 425 -17.36 -6.84 4.87
C PRO A 425 -16.68 -5.59 5.42
N GLN A 426 -15.82 -4.96 4.62
CA GLN A 426 -15.22 -3.66 4.94
C GLN A 426 -16.22 -2.54 4.59
N VAL A 427 -16.72 -1.85 5.61
CA VAL A 427 -17.79 -0.85 5.48
C VAL A 427 -17.44 0.50 6.09
N GLU A 428 -16.65 0.53 7.18
CA GLU A 428 -16.15 1.78 7.79
C GLU A 428 -17.26 2.82 8.10
N VAL A 429 -18.39 2.37 8.66
CA VAL A 429 -19.59 3.20 8.91
C VAL A 429 -19.88 3.47 10.39
N VAL A 430 -19.25 2.75 11.31
CA VAL A 430 -19.52 2.87 12.76
C VAL A 430 -18.62 3.94 13.39
N SER A 431 -19.19 4.87 14.16
CA SER A 431 -18.39 5.82 14.93
C SER A 431 -17.61 5.12 16.05
N LEU A 432 -16.31 5.37 16.13
CA LEU A 432 -15.46 4.80 17.18
C LEU A 432 -15.80 5.37 18.57
N GLU A 433 -16.24 6.64 18.64
CA GLU A 433 -16.76 7.26 19.86
C GLU A 433 -18.00 6.53 20.39
N GLU A 434 -18.97 6.22 19.52
CA GLU A 434 -20.17 5.45 19.89
C GLU A 434 -19.82 4.03 20.36
N ALA A 435 -18.76 3.43 19.83
CA ALA A 435 -18.34 2.07 20.14
C ALA A 435 -17.54 1.92 21.44
N GLN A 436 -17.02 3.02 22.03
CA GLN A 436 -16.14 2.97 23.21
C GLN A 436 -16.67 2.12 24.39
N PRO A 437 -17.96 2.18 24.77
CA PRO A 437 -18.46 1.38 25.90
C PRO A 437 -18.39 -0.12 25.64
N VAL A 438 -18.71 -0.55 24.42
CA VAL A 438 -18.70 -1.97 24.02
C VAL A 438 -17.26 -2.48 23.92
N ILE A 439 -16.36 -1.68 23.34
CA ILE A 439 -14.93 -1.97 23.28
C ILE A 439 -14.37 -2.12 24.71
N GLY A 440 -14.68 -1.18 25.61
CA GLY A 440 -14.24 -1.23 27.00
C GLY A 440 -14.70 -2.49 27.74
N ALA A 441 -15.95 -2.92 27.54
CA ALA A 441 -16.49 -4.14 28.12
C ALA A 441 -15.76 -5.40 27.61
N ALA A 442 -15.51 -5.48 26.30
CA ALA A 442 -14.78 -6.60 25.70
C ALA A 442 -13.34 -6.68 26.22
N LEU A 443 -12.63 -5.54 26.30
CA LEU A 443 -11.28 -5.50 26.86
C LEU A 443 -11.24 -5.88 28.35
N ALA A 444 -12.25 -5.50 29.12
CA ALA A 444 -12.38 -5.93 30.51
C ALA A 444 -12.63 -7.44 30.63
N GLN A 445 -13.42 -8.02 29.72
CA GLN A 445 -13.66 -9.46 29.66
C GLN A 445 -12.40 -10.24 29.30
N VAL A 446 -11.62 -9.78 28.32
CA VAL A 446 -10.31 -10.37 27.96
C VAL A 446 -9.39 -10.40 29.19
N ARG A 447 -9.26 -9.28 29.91
CA ARG A 447 -8.43 -9.20 31.14
C ARG A 447 -8.96 -10.06 32.28
N GLY A 448 -10.27 -10.25 32.37
CA GLY A 448 -10.89 -11.10 33.38
C GLY A 448 -10.68 -12.59 33.10
N GLN A 449 -10.73 -13.00 31.83
CA GLN A 449 -10.52 -14.38 31.41
C GLN A 449 -9.04 -14.78 31.45
N TYR A 450 -8.14 -13.85 31.12
CA TYR A 450 -6.69 -14.04 31.11
C TYR A 450 -6.03 -13.03 32.06
N PRO A 451 -5.82 -13.40 33.33
CA PRO A 451 -5.20 -12.51 34.33
C PRO A 451 -3.73 -12.20 34.03
N ASP A 452 -3.06 -13.12 33.33
CA ASP A 452 -1.71 -12.91 32.82
C ASP A 452 -1.76 -12.12 31.51
N SER A 453 -1.29 -10.88 31.55
CA SER A 453 -1.24 -10.01 30.37
C SER A 453 -0.27 -10.50 29.30
N ALA A 454 0.66 -11.40 29.63
CA ALA A 454 1.60 -11.99 28.68
C ALA A 454 1.10 -13.31 28.06
N ALA A 455 -0.14 -13.70 28.33
CA ALA A 455 -0.73 -14.88 27.70
C ALA A 455 -0.87 -14.70 26.17
N PRO A 456 -0.52 -15.70 25.34
CA PRO A 456 -0.61 -15.63 23.88
C PRO A 456 -2.02 -15.22 23.38
N GLU A 457 -3.06 -15.69 24.06
CA GLU A 457 -4.46 -15.46 23.75
C GLU A 457 -4.84 -13.98 23.89
N VAL A 458 -4.22 -13.25 24.82
CA VAL A 458 -4.49 -11.82 25.04
C VAL A 458 -4.07 -11.01 23.82
N LEU A 459 -2.86 -11.25 23.31
CA LEU A 459 -2.36 -10.55 22.13
C LEU A 459 -3.16 -10.92 20.89
N HIS A 460 -3.46 -12.21 20.70
CA HIS A 460 -4.26 -12.69 19.57
C HIS A 460 -5.66 -12.07 19.54
N LEU A 461 -6.39 -12.09 20.67
CA LEU A 461 -7.70 -11.47 20.79
C LEU A 461 -7.65 -9.95 20.60
N ALA A 462 -6.65 -9.27 21.16
CA ALA A 462 -6.51 -7.82 21.00
C ALA A 462 -6.28 -7.43 19.53
N VAL A 463 -5.45 -8.17 18.80
CA VAL A 463 -5.23 -7.92 17.36
C VAL A 463 -6.48 -8.24 16.53
N ARG A 464 -7.22 -9.31 16.86
CA ARG A 464 -8.50 -9.61 16.19
C ARG A 464 -9.59 -8.57 16.47
N ILE A 465 -9.64 -8.00 17.67
CA ILE A 465 -10.50 -6.84 17.98
C ILE A 465 -10.08 -5.64 17.12
N ALA A 466 -8.78 -5.38 16.97
CA ALA A 466 -8.27 -4.30 16.13
C ALA A 466 -8.67 -4.47 14.65
N GLU A 467 -8.59 -5.70 14.12
CA GLU A 467 -9.03 -6.05 12.77
C GLU A 467 -10.54 -5.81 12.59
N LEU A 468 -11.38 -6.28 13.52
CA LEU A 468 -12.83 -6.07 13.48
C LEU A 468 -13.17 -4.57 13.48
N LEU A 469 -12.51 -3.79 14.33
CA LEU A 469 -12.69 -2.34 14.37
C LEU A 469 -12.23 -1.67 13.06
N GLY A 470 -11.14 -2.15 12.45
CA GLY A 470 -10.65 -1.65 11.17
C GLY A 470 -11.63 -1.88 10.02
N ARG A 471 -12.40 -2.98 10.04
CA ARG A 471 -13.40 -3.27 9.00
C ARG A 471 -14.70 -2.48 9.16
N LEU A 472 -15.12 -2.23 10.40
CA LEU A 472 -16.45 -1.69 10.70
C LEU A 472 -16.47 -0.20 11.02
N CYS A 473 -15.43 0.33 11.67
CA CYS A 473 -15.44 1.70 12.18
C CYS A 473 -14.90 2.70 11.17
N ALA A 474 -15.55 3.85 11.07
CA ALA A 474 -15.11 4.97 10.24
C ALA A 474 -13.77 5.52 10.78
N PRO A 475 -12.82 5.88 9.91
CA PRO A 475 -11.61 6.56 10.34
C PRO A 475 -11.96 7.95 10.90
N GLU A 476 -11.74 8.16 12.20
CA GLU A 476 -11.81 9.52 12.77
C GLU A 476 -10.77 10.41 12.08
N SER A 477 -11.11 11.68 11.87
CA SER A 477 -10.21 12.70 11.32
C SER A 477 -9.02 12.95 12.26
N GLY A 478 -8.00 12.10 12.22
CA GLY A 478 -6.78 12.23 13.04
C GLY A 478 -5.82 11.02 12.96
N PRO A 479 -4.56 11.17 13.39
CA PRO A 479 -3.51 10.14 13.29
C PRO A 479 -3.65 8.98 14.30
N HIS A 480 -4.81 8.78 14.92
CA HIS A 480 -5.02 7.81 15.99
C HIS A 480 -6.20 6.89 15.68
N ARG A 481 -5.93 5.93 14.79
CA ARG A 481 -6.91 5.03 14.14
C ARG A 481 -7.35 3.80 14.96
N SER A 482 -7.16 3.79 16.29
CA SER A 482 -7.62 2.73 17.19
C SER A 482 -7.85 3.23 18.62
N SER A 483 -8.77 2.58 19.35
CA SER A 483 -9.10 2.99 20.72
C SER A 483 -7.85 2.98 21.60
N THR A 484 -7.62 4.07 22.35
CA THR A 484 -6.47 4.19 23.27
C THR A 484 -6.37 3.01 24.25
N PRO A 485 -7.48 2.48 24.82
CA PRO A 485 -7.43 1.30 25.68
C PRO A 485 -6.96 0.03 24.97
N LEU A 486 -7.33 -0.16 23.70
CA LEU A 486 -6.90 -1.31 22.90
C LEU A 486 -5.41 -1.24 22.59
N ARG A 487 -4.91 -0.07 22.16
CA ARG A 487 -3.46 0.14 21.95
C ARG A 487 -2.67 -0.12 23.22
N GLY A 488 -3.19 0.34 24.36
CA GLY A 488 -2.62 0.02 25.67
C GLY A 488 -2.55 -1.49 25.91
N LEU A 489 -3.62 -2.24 25.64
CA LEU A 489 -3.62 -3.70 25.80
C LEU A 489 -2.60 -4.39 24.87
N ILE A 490 -2.57 -4.03 23.59
CA ILE A 490 -1.63 -4.59 22.62
C ILE A 490 -0.18 -4.30 23.05
N ALA A 491 0.12 -3.07 23.46
CA ALA A 491 1.46 -2.68 23.91
C ALA A 491 1.94 -3.48 25.15
N HIS A 492 1.04 -3.86 26.06
CA HIS A 492 1.41 -4.71 27.19
C HIS A 492 1.56 -6.19 26.78
N ALA A 493 0.64 -6.69 25.95
CA ALA A 493 0.58 -8.09 25.55
C ALA A 493 1.63 -8.49 24.49
N VAL A 494 2.26 -7.51 23.82
CA VAL A 494 3.26 -7.77 22.77
C VAL A 494 4.50 -8.52 23.28
N THR A 495 4.75 -8.47 24.60
CA THR A 495 5.80 -9.26 25.27
C THR A 495 5.60 -10.77 25.11
N ALA A 496 4.36 -11.23 24.88
CA ALA A 496 4.05 -12.63 24.60
C ALA A 496 4.73 -13.17 23.33
N LEU A 497 5.21 -12.30 22.43
CA LEU A 497 5.96 -12.68 21.23
C LEU A 497 7.31 -13.36 21.52
N GLU A 498 7.82 -13.29 22.75
CA GLU A 498 8.98 -14.08 23.20
C GLU A 498 8.73 -15.60 23.07
N SER A 499 7.47 -16.02 23.10
CA SER A 499 7.08 -17.40 22.87
C SER A 499 6.82 -17.67 21.39
N ALA A 500 7.55 -18.65 20.83
CA ALA A 500 7.31 -19.13 19.46
C ALA A 500 5.86 -19.63 19.24
N ALA A 501 5.18 -20.08 20.30
CA ALA A 501 3.77 -20.48 20.22
C ALA A 501 2.86 -19.29 19.86
N THR A 502 3.09 -18.11 20.47
CA THR A 502 2.33 -16.89 20.19
C THR A 502 2.52 -16.44 18.74
N ALA A 503 3.77 -16.42 18.27
CA ALA A 503 4.08 -16.07 16.89
C ALA A 503 3.39 -17.02 15.89
N ASN A 504 3.32 -18.32 16.20
CA ASN A 504 2.63 -19.30 15.36
C ASN A 504 1.11 -19.09 15.32
N ILE A 505 0.48 -18.75 16.46
CA ILE A 505 -0.96 -18.47 16.53
C ILE A 505 -1.30 -17.25 15.66
N LEU A 506 -0.55 -16.15 15.79
CA LEU A 506 -0.79 -14.94 15.01
C LEU A 506 -0.60 -15.16 13.51
N ARG A 507 0.47 -15.88 13.10
CA ARG A 507 0.74 -16.18 11.69
C ARG A 507 -0.27 -17.14 11.08
N ALA A 508 -0.81 -18.07 11.86
CA ALA A 508 -1.85 -18.99 11.39
C ALA A 508 -3.18 -18.28 11.13
N ASP A 509 -3.39 -17.10 11.72
CA ASP A 509 -4.61 -16.32 11.55
C ASP A 509 -4.54 -15.43 10.30
N THR A 510 -5.04 -15.96 9.19
CA THR A 510 -5.11 -15.26 7.91
C THR A 510 -6.10 -14.10 7.89
N ALA A 511 -6.88 -13.88 8.96
CA ALA A 511 -7.83 -12.77 9.02
C ALA A 511 -7.18 -11.44 9.42
N ILE A 512 -6.00 -11.47 10.02
CA ILE A 512 -5.28 -10.26 10.44
C ILE A 512 -4.66 -9.61 9.20
N SER A 513 -5.20 -8.46 8.78
CA SER A 513 -4.72 -7.75 7.61
C SER A 513 -3.36 -7.06 7.83
N VAL A 514 -2.61 -6.84 6.74
CA VAL A 514 -1.36 -6.04 6.78
C VAL A 514 -1.61 -4.64 7.35
N PHE A 515 -2.79 -4.07 7.09
CA PHE A 515 -3.18 -2.76 7.65
C PHE A 515 -3.28 -2.79 9.18
N THR A 516 -3.88 -3.83 9.77
CA THR A 516 -3.93 -3.99 11.23
C THR A 516 -2.54 -4.21 11.82
N ARG A 517 -1.69 -4.98 11.13
CA ARG A 517 -0.29 -5.19 11.54
C ARG A 517 0.48 -3.87 11.55
N GLU A 518 0.33 -3.04 10.52
CA GLU A 518 0.91 -1.69 10.42
C GLU A 518 0.45 -0.76 11.53
N ARG A 519 -0.87 -0.69 11.73
CA ARG A 519 -1.49 0.34 12.56
C ARG A 519 -1.36 0.04 14.05
N ASP A 520 -1.52 -1.22 14.45
CA ASP A 520 -1.67 -1.58 15.86
C ASP A 520 -0.53 -2.44 16.39
N LEU A 521 -0.02 -3.38 15.58
CA LEU A 521 0.97 -4.35 16.04
C LEU A 521 2.41 -3.83 15.92
N ARG A 522 2.84 -3.32 14.76
CA ARG A 522 4.20 -2.79 14.54
C ARG A 522 4.57 -1.70 15.57
N PRO A 523 3.73 -0.70 15.89
CA PRO A 523 4.04 0.27 16.92
C PRO A 523 4.25 -0.36 18.30
N ALA A 524 3.51 -1.41 18.65
CA ALA A 524 3.68 -2.14 19.91
C ALA A 524 4.97 -2.98 19.90
N VAL A 525 5.27 -3.68 18.80
CA VAL A 525 6.51 -4.47 18.66
C VAL A 525 7.74 -3.56 18.79
N ALA A 526 7.69 -2.34 18.27
CA ALA A 526 8.80 -1.38 18.38
C ALA A 526 9.12 -0.97 19.84
N THR A 527 8.19 -1.17 20.77
CA THR A 527 8.41 -0.92 22.21
C THR A 527 9.09 -2.06 22.94
N LEU A 528 9.28 -3.23 22.29
CA LEU A 528 9.97 -4.35 22.90
C LEU A 528 11.45 -4.04 23.16
N PRO A 529 12.05 -4.66 24.20
CA PRO A 529 13.48 -4.59 24.43
C PRO A 529 14.27 -5.16 23.25
N GLU A 530 15.45 -4.59 22.97
CA GLU A 530 16.30 -5.04 21.86
C GLU A 530 16.64 -6.53 21.95
N ALA A 531 16.91 -7.03 23.16
CA ALA A 531 17.20 -8.44 23.41
C ALA A 531 16.10 -9.40 22.92
N THR A 532 14.85 -8.95 22.96
CA THR A 532 13.69 -9.70 22.44
C THR A 532 13.62 -9.60 20.92
N LEU A 533 13.88 -8.43 20.35
CA LEU A 533 13.87 -8.22 18.89
C LEU A 533 14.91 -9.08 18.16
N TYR A 534 16.10 -9.26 18.74
CA TYR A 534 17.13 -10.18 18.22
C TYR A 534 16.70 -11.65 18.21
N GLN A 535 15.70 -12.03 19.01
CA GLN A 535 15.25 -13.43 19.14
C GLN A 535 14.02 -13.74 18.29
N LEU A 536 13.41 -12.75 17.64
CA LEU A 536 12.22 -12.95 16.82
C LEU A 536 12.56 -13.73 15.54
N ASP A 537 11.72 -14.74 15.25
CA ASP A 537 11.86 -15.59 14.06
C ASP A 537 11.69 -14.81 12.76
N ILE A 538 12.47 -15.15 11.73
CA ILE A 538 12.43 -14.50 10.41
C ILE A 538 11.03 -14.58 9.76
N SER A 539 10.27 -15.65 10.00
CA SER A 539 8.93 -15.80 9.46
C SER A 539 7.92 -14.86 10.12
N LEU A 540 8.17 -14.47 11.38
CA LEU A 540 7.36 -13.45 12.06
C LEU A 540 7.65 -12.07 11.49
N TRP A 541 8.91 -11.75 11.21
CA TRP A 541 9.28 -10.50 10.56
C TRP A 541 8.68 -10.37 9.17
N ALA A 542 8.78 -11.42 8.35
CA ALA A 542 8.14 -11.47 7.05
C ALA A 542 6.65 -11.16 7.20
N TRP A 543 5.93 -11.92 8.03
CA TRP A 543 4.50 -11.72 8.30
C TRP A 543 4.15 -10.32 8.82
N LEU A 544 4.96 -9.70 9.69
CA LEU A 544 4.70 -8.34 10.20
C LEU A 544 4.69 -7.27 9.10
N PHE A 545 5.50 -7.46 8.05
CA PHE A 545 5.68 -6.49 6.96
C PHE A 545 5.02 -6.93 5.64
N GLY A 546 4.53 -8.16 5.51
CA GLY A 546 3.80 -8.65 4.34
C GLY A 546 3.57 -10.17 4.38
N ASP A 547 2.78 -10.73 3.46
CA ASP A 547 2.40 -12.15 3.58
C ASP A 547 3.38 -13.15 2.90
N ASP A 548 4.29 -12.72 2.00
CA ASP A 548 5.03 -13.68 1.14
C ASP A 548 6.42 -13.23 0.64
N GLN A 549 6.97 -12.09 1.08
CA GLN A 549 8.32 -11.67 0.66
C GLN A 549 9.34 -12.02 1.75
N PRO A 550 10.30 -12.94 1.49
CA PRO A 550 11.37 -13.24 2.45
C PRO A 550 12.38 -12.09 2.56
N GLU A 551 12.33 -11.12 1.64
CA GLU A 551 13.22 -9.97 1.59
C GLU A 551 12.52 -8.71 2.13
N PRO A 552 13.17 -7.96 3.05
CA PRO A 552 12.66 -6.69 3.53
C PRO A 552 12.63 -5.66 2.40
N VAL A 553 11.46 -5.06 2.18
CA VAL A 553 11.32 -3.90 1.28
C VAL A 553 11.33 -2.64 2.13
N VAL A 554 12.38 -1.82 1.96
CA VAL A 554 12.48 -0.52 2.65
C VAL A 554 11.64 0.50 1.88
N PRO A 555 10.52 1.02 2.45
CA PRO A 555 9.73 2.05 1.79
C PRO A 555 10.51 3.37 1.75
N ALA A 556 10.20 4.24 0.77
CA ALA A 556 10.91 5.51 0.61
C ALA A 556 10.79 6.44 1.84
N ASN A 557 9.68 6.35 2.58
CA ASN A 557 9.43 7.10 3.80
C ASN A 557 8.87 6.16 4.88
N PRO A 558 9.74 5.38 5.57
CA PRO A 558 9.28 4.49 6.64
C PRO A 558 8.75 5.30 7.82
N TYR A 559 7.76 4.76 8.54
CA TYR A 559 7.33 5.33 9.81
C TYR A 559 8.48 5.32 10.82
N ALA A 560 8.45 6.22 11.82
CA ALA A 560 9.51 6.32 12.82
C ALA A 560 9.76 4.99 13.54
N PHE A 561 8.70 4.25 13.91
CA PHE A 561 8.81 2.93 14.54
C PHE A 561 9.32 1.85 13.57
N ASP A 562 9.03 1.96 12.27
CA ASP A 562 9.48 0.99 11.27
C ASP A 562 10.99 1.06 11.05
N ARG A 563 11.63 2.22 11.24
CA ARG A 563 13.09 2.33 11.08
C ARG A 563 13.83 1.37 12.02
N LYS A 564 13.40 1.31 13.29
CA LYS A 564 13.93 0.36 14.28
C LYS A 564 13.61 -1.09 13.89
N LEU A 565 12.37 -1.38 13.51
CA LEU A 565 11.92 -2.74 13.19
C LEU A 565 12.54 -3.29 11.90
N LEU A 566 12.61 -2.49 10.84
CA LEU A 566 13.22 -2.87 9.56
C LEU A 566 14.71 -3.14 9.70
N ALA A 567 15.43 -2.38 10.53
CA ALA A 567 16.85 -2.66 10.80
C ALA A 567 17.06 -4.05 11.45
N HIS A 568 16.18 -4.44 12.39
CA HIS A 568 16.19 -5.77 12.99
C HIS A 568 15.76 -6.87 12.01
N TYR A 569 14.73 -6.60 11.20
CA TYR A 569 14.31 -7.53 10.15
C TYR A 569 15.44 -7.78 9.16
N ILE A 570 16.12 -6.73 8.68
CA ILE A 570 17.28 -6.84 7.79
C ILE A 570 18.37 -7.70 8.43
N LEU A 571 18.73 -7.47 9.69
CA LEU A 571 19.72 -8.31 10.38
C LEU A 571 19.28 -9.78 10.40
N ALA A 572 18.03 -10.07 10.79
CA ALA A 572 17.50 -11.43 10.81
C ALA A 572 17.51 -12.08 9.41
N THR A 573 17.24 -11.31 8.35
CA THR A 573 17.32 -11.77 6.96
C THR A 573 18.76 -12.10 6.56
N LEU A 574 19.72 -11.28 6.99
CA LEU A 574 21.14 -11.48 6.71
C LEU A 574 21.71 -12.71 7.46
N GLU A 575 21.22 -12.99 8.68
CA GLU A 575 21.62 -14.15 9.51
C GLU A 575 20.94 -15.47 9.13
N GLY A 576 19.73 -15.42 8.55
CA GLY A 576 18.95 -16.60 8.17
C GLY A 576 19.57 -17.45 7.04
N PRO A 577 19.04 -18.65 6.76
CA PRO A 577 19.55 -19.59 5.74
C PRO A 577 19.33 -19.12 4.27
N LEU A 578 19.93 -17.99 3.91
CA LEU A 578 20.79 -17.71 2.75
C LEU A 578 20.49 -18.36 1.37
N HIS A 579 19.31 -18.21 0.76
CA HIS A 579 19.09 -18.63 -0.65
C HIS A 579 18.53 -17.56 -1.61
N ALA A 580 18.24 -16.31 -1.18
CA ALA A 580 17.64 -15.28 -2.08
C ALA A 580 18.53 -14.04 -2.35
N VAL A 581 19.31 -13.57 -1.38
CA VAL A 581 20.08 -12.32 -1.53
C VAL A 581 21.58 -12.63 -1.58
N VAL A 582 22.21 -12.37 -2.72
CA VAL A 582 23.64 -12.65 -2.98
C VAL A 582 24.31 -11.43 -3.61
N GLY A 583 25.59 -11.22 -3.29
CA GLY A 583 26.42 -10.15 -3.88
C GLY A 583 25.96 -8.75 -3.47
N GLU A 584 26.04 -7.81 -4.41
CA GLU A 584 25.78 -6.37 -4.18
C GLU A 584 24.44 -6.06 -3.50
N LYS A 585 23.41 -6.89 -3.70
CA LYS A 585 22.12 -6.70 -3.04
C LYS A 585 22.18 -6.92 -1.53
N LYS A 586 23.03 -7.87 -1.09
CA LYS A 586 23.22 -8.17 0.33
C LYS A 586 23.89 -7.00 1.04
N ASP A 587 24.92 -6.44 0.39
CA ASP A 587 25.66 -5.28 0.91
C ASP A 587 24.79 -4.02 0.89
N ARG A 588 23.95 -3.86 -0.14
CA ARG A 588 22.96 -2.78 -0.19
C ARG A 588 21.94 -2.86 0.96
N LEU A 589 21.39 -4.04 1.22
CA LEU A 589 20.48 -4.24 2.36
C LEU A 589 21.18 -3.96 3.69
N ALA A 590 22.44 -4.36 3.86
CA ALA A 590 23.21 -4.06 5.06
C ALA A 590 23.41 -2.55 5.26
N ALA A 591 23.74 -1.81 4.19
CA ALA A 591 23.81 -0.35 4.22
C ALA A 591 22.45 0.29 4.58
N ASP A 592 21.37 -0.15 3.92
CA ASP A 592 20.02 0.36 4.21
C ASP A 592 19.61 0.07 5.67
N GLY A 593 19.92 -1.11 6.21
CA GLY A 593 19.68 -1.47 7.61
C GLY A 593 20.46 -0.59 8.60
N ALA A 594 21.71 -0.27 8.29
CA ALA A 594 22.53 0.64 9.09
C ALA A 594 21.98 2.09 9.05
N TYR A 595 21.57 2.60 7.89
CA TYR A 595 20.91 3.91 7.79
C TYR A 595 19.59 3.94 8.58
N LEU A 596 18.77 2.89 8.50
CA LEU A 596 17.53 2.79 9.28
C LEU A 596 17.80 2.80 10.79
N ALA A 597 18.83 2.10 11.27
CA ALA A 597 19.23 2.14 12.67
C ALA A 597 19.69 3.54 13.13
N LEU A 598 20.40 4.27 12.27
CA LEU A 598 20.85 5.64 12.53
C LEU A 598 19.70 6.66 12.56
N ASP A 599 18.65 6.41 11.79
CA ASP A 599 17.48 7.30 11.74
C ASP A 599 16.35 6.86 12.69
N ALA A 600 16.51 5.75 13.41
CA ALA A 600 15.52 5.22 14.33
C ALA A 600 15.39 6.07 15.60
N GLU A 601 14.26 6.76 15.74
CA GLU A 601 13.88 7.48 16.95
C GLU A 601 13.53 6.47 18.07
N GLY A 602 14.21 6.57 19.22
CA GLY A 602 14.00 5.67 20.36
C GLY A 602 14.95 4.46 20.44
N LEU A 603 15.92 4.36 19.54
CA LEU A 603 17.04 3.43 19.66
C LEU A 603 18.21 4.14 20.36
N GLU A 604 18.61 3.69 21.54
CA GLU A 604 19.70 4.31 22.30
C GLU A 604 21.05 4.18 21.56
N ASP A 605 21.99 5.10 21.81
CA ASP A 605 23.29 5.14 21.13
C ASP A 605 24.09 3.83 21.27
N GLU A 606 23.98 3.15 22.42
CA GLU A 606 24.62 1.84 22.65
C GLU A 606 23.96 0.73 21.82
N ASP A 607 22.63 0.73 21.73
CA ASP A 607 21.87 -0.27 20.99
C ASP A 607 22.05 -0.11 19.47
N CYS A 608 22.10 1.13 19.01
CA CYS A 608 22.42 1.47 17.63
C CYS A 608 23.82 0.96 17.24
N ARG A 609 24.82 1.21 18.10
CA ARG A 609 26.19 0.69 17.90
C ARG A 609 26.21 -0.83 17.80
N ARG A 610 25.52 -1.53 18.71
CA ARG A 610 25.44 -3.00 18.71
C ARG A 610 24.74 -3.54 17.46
N LEU A 611 23.66 -2.90 17.01
CA LEU A 611 22.92 -3.33 15.82
C LEU A 611 23.74 -3.14 14.54
N ILE A 612 24.39 -1.99 14.36
CA ILE A 612 25.25 -1.73 13.21
C ILE A 612 26.48 -2.66 13.21
N ASP A 613 27.08 -2.90 14.39
CA ASP A 613 28.18 -3.87 14.53
C ASP A 613 27.71 -5.28 14.13
N ALA A 614 26.54 -5.73 14.58
CA ALA A 614 25.96 -7.01 14.20
C ALA A 614 25.74 -7.12 12.68
N ILE A 615 25.17 -6.09 12.04
CA ILE A 615 24.98 -6.05 10.58
C ILE A 615 26.32 -6.16 9.85
N SER A 616 27.33 -5.38 10.28
CA SER A 616 28.67 -5.35 9.66
C SER A 616 29.44 -6.68 9.77
N ARG A 617 29.12 -7.52 10.76
CA ARG A 617 29.70 -8.86 10.91
C ARG A 617 29.12 -9.88 9.93
N VAL A 618 27.89 -9.65 9.47
CA VAL A 618 27.15 -10.60 8.62
C VAL A 618 27.21 -10.22 7.14
N SER A 619 27.31 -8.92 6.81
CA SER A 619 27.56 -8.43 5.45
C SER A 619 28.47 -7.21 5.42
N HIS A 620 29.08 -6.97 4.26
CA HIS A 620 29.92 -5.81 4.01
C HIS A 620 29.08 -4.53 3.93
N ILE A 621 29.62 -3.43 4.48
CA ILE A 621 29.09 -2.07 4.35
C ILE A 621 30.19 -1.24 3.70
N ASP A 622 29.86 -0.56 2.60
CA ASP A 622 30.82 0.23 1.81
C ASP A 622 31.49 1.32 2.66
N ALA A 623 32.78 1.55 2.39
CA ALA A 623 33.57 2.55 3.10
C ALA A 623 33.03 3.98 2.95
N ASN A 624 32.41 4.33 1.82
CA ASN A 624 31.78 5.65 1.64
C ASN A 624 30.53 5.81 2.50
N ASP A 625 29.72 4.76 2.61
CA ASP A 625 28.54 4.75 3.48
C ASP A 625 28.97 4.89 4.94
N LEU A 626 29.94 4.09 5.40
CA LEU A 626 30.51 4.23 6.76
C LEU A 626 31.07 5.64 7.01
N ALA A 627 31.76 6.23 6.04
CA ALA A 627 32.28 7.60 6.15
C ALA A 627 31.16 8.63 6.32
N ALA A 628 30.09 8.53 5.52
CA ALA A 628 28.94 9.42 5.58
C ALA A 628 28.20 9.28 6.92
N MET A 629 27.93 8.04 7.32
CA MET A 629 27.25 7.72 8.58
C MET A 629 28.03 8.24 9.79
N MET A 630 29.34 7.98 9.87
CA MET A 630 30.19 8.45 10.98
C MET A 630 30.36 9.97 11.01
N ALA A 631 30.32 10.63 9.86
CA ALA A 631 30.33 12.09 9.79
C ALA A 631 29.02 12.71 10.30
N GLN A 632 27.89 12.04 10.07
CA GLN A 632 26.58 12.52 10.50
C GLN A 632 26.33 12.26 11.99
N GLN A 633 26.60 11.06 12.49
CA GLN A 633 26.30 10.64 13.87
C GLN A 633 27.44 9.81 14.49
N PRO A 634 28.58 10.43 14.85
CA PRO A 634 29.77 9.71 15.27
C PRO A 634 29.60 8.85 16.54
N SER A 635 28.73 9.23 17.48
CA SER A 635 28.53 8.49 18.75
C SER A 635 27.77 7.18 18.59
N ARG A 636 27.06 7.01 17.46
CA ARG A 636 26.15 5.87 17.23
C ARG A 636 26.75 4.75 16.41
N ILE A 637 28.03 4.87 16.03
CA ILE A 637 28.74 3.87 15.24
C ILE A 637 30.04 3.47 15.94
N ALA A 638 30.17 2.17 16.20
CA ALA A 638 31.38 1.61 16.78
C ALA A 638 32.51 1.62 15.73
N PRO A 639 33.75 1.99 16.11
CA PRO A 639 34.90 1.87 15.20
C PRO A 639 35.05 0.47 14.59
N ALA A 640 34.68 -0.59 15.30
CA ALA A 640 34.70 -1.98 14.84
C ALA A 640 33.98 -2.20 13.51
N ALA A 641 32.90 -1.46 13.22
CA ALA A 641 32.16 -1.57 11.97
C ALA A 641 33.01 -1.22 10.73
N ALA A 642 34.06 -0.41 10.89
CA ALA A 642 34.99 -0.03 9.83
C ALA A 642 36.27 -0.89 9.80
N ALA A 643 36.44 -1.87 10.70
CA ALA A 643 37.68 -2.61 10.83
C ALA A 643 38.08 -3.35 9.53
N ALA A 644 37.12 -4.00 8.87
CA ALA A 644 37.37 -4.72 7.61
C ALA A 644 37.73 -3.75 6.47
N ALA A 645 36.97 -2.66 6.31
CA ALA A 645 37.23 -1.66 5.28
C ALA A 645 38.61 -1.00 5.46
N LEU A 646 38.97 -0.66 6.70
CA LEU A 646 40.28 -0.10 7.02
C LEU A 646 41.42 -1.06 6.73
N LEU A 647 41.18 -2.37 6.82
CA LEU A 647 42.20 -3.38 6.61
C LEU A 647 42.37 -3.74 5.13
N TYR A 648 41.29 -3.86 4.36
CA TYR A 648 41.33 -4.48 3.03
C TYR A 648 40.96 -3.54 1.87
N GLU A 649 40.30 -2.40 2.14
CA GLU A 649 39.71 -1.57 1.09
C GLU A 649 40.43 -0.23 0.91
N ALA A 650 40.26 0.35 -0.27
CA ALA A 650 40.54 1.76 -0.51
C ALA A 650 39.42 2.58 0.13
N VAL A 651 39.72 3.27 1.24
CA VAL A 651 38.71 4.01 2.01
C VAL A 651 38.84 5.52 1.81
N PRO A 652 37.75 6.30 1.94
CA PRO A 652 37.83 7.75 1.88
C PRO A 652 38.69 8.35 3.00
N ASN A 653 39.50 9.36 2.67
CA ASN A 653 40.32 10.11 3.65
C ASN A 653 39.49 10.68 4.81
N GLN A 654 38.21 10.97 4.58
CA GLN A 654 37.30 11.43 5.62
C GLN A 654 37.13 10.38 6.73
N LEU A 655 36.93 9.11 6.38
CA LEU A 655 36.78 8.02 7.34
C LEU A 655 38.06 7.83 8.17
N ILE A 656 39.21 7.83 7.49
CA ILE A 656 40.54 7.75 8.13
C ILE A 656 40.71 8.89 9.14
N THR A 657 40.42 10.13 8.73
CA THR A 657 40.61 11.32 9.58
C THR A 657 39.69 11.31 10.81
N VAL A 658 38.42 10.94 10.62
CA VAL A 658 37.43 10.87 11.71
C VAL A 658 37.84 9.83 12.75
N LEU A 659 38.31 8.65 12.33
CA LEU A 659 38.72 7.60 13.25
C LEU A 659 40.09 7.86 13.88
N ALA A 660 41.06 8.34 13.10
CA ALA A 660 42.42 8.63 13.59
C ALA A 660 42.46 9.70 14.69
N SER A 661 41.51 10.65 14.65
CA SER A 661 41.40 11.72 15.65
C SER A 661 40.77 11.29 16.98
N ARG A 662 40.25 10.05 17.09
CA ARG A 662 39.64 9.55 18.33
C ARG A 662 40.68 9.05 19.36
N PRO A 663 40.51 9.34 20.66
CA PRO A 663 41.45 8.93 21.70
C PRO A 663 41.41 7.41 21.96
N ASN A 664 42.55 6.82 22.31
CA ASN A 664 42.67 5.39 22.63
C ASN A 664 41.78 4.95 23.80
N ASP A 665 41.59 5.81 24.80
CA ASP A 665 40.77 5.52 25.98
C ASP A 665 39.26 5.41 25.67
N SER A 666 38.85 5.81 24.46
CA SER A 666 37.47 5.65 23.97
C SER A 666 37.21 4.31 23.29
N ALA A 667 38.23 3.46 23.13
CA ALA A 667 38.13 2.17 22.47
C ALA A 667 37.76 1.06 23.46
N GLY A 668 36.72 0.28 23.14
CA GLY A 668 36.53 -1.03 23.78
C GLY A 668 37.70 -1.98 23.44
N PRO A 669 37.91 -3.05 24.22
CA PRO A 669 38.90 -4.08 23.86
C PRO A 669 38.53 -4.77 22.53
N GLY A 670 39.53 -5.16 21.74
CA GLY A 670 39.33 -5.94 20.51
C GLY A 670 39.30 -5.12 19.22
N LEU A 671 38.24 -5.29 18.41
CA LEU A 671 38.14 -4.75 17.04
C LEU A 671 38.03 -3.22 16.97
N ASP A 672 37.48 -2.57 18.01
CA ASP A 672 37.43 -1.10 18.06
C ASP A 672 38.84 -0.50 18.10
N ARG A 673 39.68 -1.01 19.01
CA ARG A 673 41.07 -0.58 19.11
C ARG A 673 41.80 -0.83 17.79
N PHE A 674 41.56 -1.99 17.17
CA PHE A 674 42.15 -2.34 15.88
C PHE A 674 41.79 -1.34 14.77
N ALA A 675 40.51 -1.01 14.63
CA ALA A 675 40.05 -0.02 13.65
C ALA A 675 40.71 1.35 13.90
N LEU A 676 40.77 1.82 15.15
CA LEU A 676 41.38 3.10 15.47
C LEU A 676 42.89 3.13 15.20
N THR A 677 43.62 2.05 15.54
CA THR A 677 45.06 1.96 15.25
C THR A 677 45.33 1.85 13.74
N ALA A 678 44.54 1.06 13.00
CA ALA A 678 44.66 0.96 11.55
C ALA A 678 44.38 2.31 10.86
N ALA A 679 43.36 3.04 11.30
CA ALA A 679 43.08 4.39 10.79
C ALA A 679 44.22 5.37 11.08
N ARG A 680 44.80 5.36 12.30
CA ARG A 680 45.95 6.20 12.64
C ARG A 680 47.17 5.90 11.78
N LEU A 681 47.47 4.63 11.52
CA LEU A 681 48.57 4.25 10.63
C LEU A 681 48.30 4.72 9.20
N ARG A 682 47.11 4.48 8.66
CA ARG A 682 46.75 4.94 7.31
C ARG A 682 46.74 6.47 7.18
N ALA A 683 46.48 7.21 8.26
CA ALA A 683 46.57 8.67 8.27
C ALA A 683 48.01 9.20 8.12
N LEU A 684 49.02 8.35 8.31
CA LEU A 684 50.43 8.68 8.08
C LEU A 684 50.87 8.48 6.63
N HIS A 685 50.00 7.95 5.77
CA HIS A 685 50.27 7.77 4.35
C HIS A 685 50.00 9.08 3.55
N PRO A 686 50.86 9.47 2.58
CA PRO A 686 52.12 8.81 2.22
C PRO A 686 53.17 8.98 3.32
N ALA A 687 53.97 7.92 3.56
CA ALA A 687 54.97 7.87 4.63
C ALA A 687 56.24 8.67 4.30
N THR A 688 56.07 9.95 3.94
CA THR A 688 57.11 10.84 3.42
C THR A 688 57.16 12.19 4.17
N GLY A 689 56.40 12.33 5.25
CA GLY A 689 56.34 13.56 6.07
C GLY A 689 57.14 13.49 7.37
N PRO A 690 57.55 14.63 7.96
CA PRO A 690 58.23 14.64 9.25
C PRO A 690 57.29 14.19 10.37
N TRP A 691 57.69 13.17 11.11
CA TRP A 691 57.01 12.73 12.32
C TRP A 691 57.69 13.35 13.54
N THR A 692 56.90 13.90 14.45
CA THR A 692 57.40 14.29 15.78
C THR A 692 57.78 13.04 16.59
N ASP A 693 58.65 13.19 17.59
CA ASP A 693 59.05 12.08 18.46
C ASP A 693 57.85 11.40 19.13
N GLU A 694 56.85 12.20 19.52
CA GLU A 694 55.60 11.71 20.12
C GLU A 694 54.76 10.92 19.11
N GLN A 695 54.59 11.43 17.89
CA GLN A 695 53.86 10.73 16.83
C GLN A 695 54.55 9.42 16.44
N LEU A 696 55.88 9.41 16.35
CA LEU A 696 56.64 8.20 16.00
C LEU A 696 56.59 7.15 17.10
N ALA A 697 56.67 7.55 18.38
CA ALA A 697 56.50 6.62 19.50
C ALA A 697 55.10 5.97 19.48
N GLN A 698 54.05 6.76 19.23
CA GLN A 698 52.68 6.23 19.12
C GLN A 698 52.50 5.36 17.87
N ALA A 699 53.06 5.76 16.72
CA ALA A 699 52.97 5.00 15.48
C ALA A 699 53.65 3.63 15.59
N LEU A 700 54.81 3.55 16.27
CA LEU A 700 55.47 2.26 16.54
C LEU A 700 54.63 1.34 17.44
N ALA A 701 53.97 1.90 18.46
CA ALA A 701 53.07 1.13 19.32
C ALA A 701 51.81 0.64 18.56
N ASP A 702 51.23 1.49 17.71
CA ASP A 702 50.07 1.16 16.88
C ASP A 702 50.45 0.14 15.79
N ALA A 703 51.63 0.27 15.18
CA ALA A 703 52.17 -0.68 14.21
C ALA A 703 52.40 -2.06 14.83
N GLN A 704 53.02 -2.13 16.01
CA GLN A 704 53.18 -3.39 16.73
C GLN A 704 51.82 -4.03 17.02
N TYR A 705 50.83 -3.25 17.49
CA TYR A 705 49.51 -3.79 17.77
C TYR A 705 48.83 -4.36 16.51
N VAL A 706 48.82 -3.62 15.39
CA VAL A 706 48.23 -4.11 14.13
C VAL A 706 48.99 -5.32 13.60
N TYR A 707 50.32 -5.31 13.70
CA TYR A 707 51.20 -6.41 13.32
C TYR A 707 50.88 -7.71 14.09
N ASP A 708 50.73 -7.60 15.41
CA ASP A 708 50.41 -8.72 16.31
C ASP A 708 48.97 -9.26 16.11
N GLN A 709 48.08 -8.49 15.47
CA GLN A 709 46.68 -8.88 15.24
C GLN A 709 46.43 -9.55 13.88
N PHE A 710 47.43 -9.64 12.99
CA PHE A 710 47.26 -10.37 11.72
C PHE A 710 47.01 -11.87 12.01
N PRO A 711 45.83 -12.42 11.65
CA PRO A 711 45.48 -13.80 12.00
C PRO A 711 46.28 -14.84 11.19
N SER A 712 46.73 -14.47 9.99
CA SER A 712 47.51 -15.31 9.09
C SER A 712 48.28 -14.47 8.06
N ILE A 713 49.25 -15.11 7.40
CA ILE A 713 50.05 -14.57 6.28
C ILE A 713 49.14 -14.04 5.15
N ASP A 714 48.02 -14.71 4.88
CA ASP A 714 47.10 -14.35 3.79
C ASP A 714 46.48 -12.95 4.02
N HIS A 715 46.19 -12.60 5.27
CA HIS A 715 45.63 -11.28 5.60
C HIS A 715 46.61 -10.13 5.34
N VAL A 716 47.92 -10.37 5.42
CA VAL A 716 48.94 -9.37 5.04
C VAL A 716 48.90 -9.13 3.53
N SER A 717 48.71 -10.18 2.74
CA SER A 717 48.65 -10.05 1.28
C SER A 717 47.41 -9.30 0.78
N MET A 718 46.29 -9.42 1.50
CA MET A 718 45.02 -8.76 1.21
C MET A 718 44.91 -7.35 1.78
N ALA A 719 45.83 -6.94 2.65
CA ALA A 719 45.74 -5.66 3.32
C ALA A 719 45.92 -4.47 2.35
N ALA A 720 45.32 -3.34 2.71
CA ALA A 720 45.36 -2.10 1.94
C ALA A 720 46.80 -1.59 1.75
N ASP A 721 47.11 -1.14 0.53
CA ASP A 721 48.46 -0.70 0.15
C ASP A 721 48.97 0.43 1.06
N GLU A 722 48.12 1.39 1.43
CA GLU A 722 48.53 2.51 2.28
C GLU A 722 48.92 2.05 3.70
N LEU A 723 48.27 1.00 4.19
CA LEU A 723 48.58 0.41 5.49
C LEU A 723 49.89 -0.38 5.43
N ILE A 724 50.09 -1.15 4.35
CA ILE A 724 51.31 -1.95 4.14
C ILE A 724 52.56 -1.06 3.99
N GLU A 725 52.46 0.05 3.25
CA GLU A 725 53.58 0.99 3.10
C GLU A 725 54.01 1.60 4.44
N VAL A 726 53.05 2.11 5.23
CA VAL A 726 53.34 2.70 6.54
C VAL A 726 53.89 1.67 7.52
N LEU A 727 53.30 0.46 7.55
CA LEU A 727 53.80 -0.64 8.38
C LEU A 727 55.24 -1.03 8.00
N ALA A 728 55.59 -1.03 6.72
CA ALA A 728 56.94 -1.35 6.25
C ALA A 728 57.97 -0.31 6.70
N VAL A 729 57.65 0.99 6.58
CA VAL A 729 58.52 2.07 7.06
C VAL A 729 58.73 1.98 8.58
N LEU A 730 57.65 1.77 9.34
CA LEU A 730 57.73 1.64 10.79
C LEU A 730 58.45 0.35 11.22
N PHE A 731 58.32 -0.75 10.48
CA PHE A 731 59.05 -1.98 10.71
C PHE A 731 60.56 -1.78 10.56
N VAL A 732 61.01 -1.07 9.51
CA VAL A 732 62.44 -0.75 9.33
C VAL A 732 62.96 0.19 10.42
N ILE A 733 62.17 1.19 10.84
CA ILE A 733 62.53 2.07 11.96
C ILE A 733 62.66 1.26 13.27
N ALA A 734 61.73 0.33 13.52
CA ALA A 734 61.77 -0.57 14.66
C ALA A 734 63.00 -1.48 14.65
N GLN A 735 63.41 -1.98 13.47
CA GLN A 735 64.66 -2.73 13.32
C GLN A 735 65.90 -1.92 13.68
N MET A 736 65.99 -0.68 13.19
CA MET A 736 67.10 0.22 13.51
C MET A 736 67.19 0.48 15.02
N ARG A 737 66.05 0.58 15.70
CA ARG A 737 65.96 0.78 17.16
C ARG A 737 66.21 -0.48 17.98
N GLY A 738 66.23 -1.66 17.34
CA GLY A 738 66.38 -2.95 18.02
C GLY A 738 65.11 -3.44 18.72
N ASP A 739 63.94 -3.02 18.27
CA ASP A 739 62.65 -3.45 18.82
C ASP A 739 62.40 -4.94 18.52
N LYS A 740 61.94 -5.69 19.52
CA LYS A 740 61.83 -7.15 19.44
C LYS A 740 60.78 -7.66 18.45
N TRP A 741 59.75 -6.87 18.17
CA TRP A 741 58.66 -7.26 17.26
C TRP A 741 59.08 -7.20 15.78
N ALA A 742 60.14 -6.44 15.46
CA ALA A 742 60.63 -6.27 14.10
C ALA A 742 61.56 -7.42 13.66
N ASN A 743 61.12 -8.67 13.85
CA ASN A 743 61.91 -9.87 13.59
C ASN A 743 61.66 -10.42 12.18
N LEU A 744 62.69 -10.47 11.34
CA LEU A 744 62.59 -10.96 9.96
C LEU A 744 62.38 -12.47 9.83
N GLN A 745 62.63 -13.22 10.88
CA GLN A 745 62.36 -14.65 10.92
C GLN A 745 60.88 -14.95 11.20
N ASP A 746 60.07 -13.93 11.47
CA ASP A 746 58.63 -14.09 11.67
C ASP A 746 57.90 -14.30 10.33
N ALA A 747 56.87 -15.14 10.36
CA ALA A 747 56.05 -15.46 9.20
C ALA A 747 55.35 -14.21 8.65
N THR A 748 54.92 -13.30 9.52
CA THR A 748 54.30 -12.02 9.15
C THR A 748 55.31 -11.08 8.46
N ALA A 749 56.58 -11.07 8.89
CA ALA A 749 57.64 -10.32 8.23
C ALA A 749 57.94 -10.87 6.83
N GLN A 750 57.94 -12.20 6.66
CA GLN A 750 58.09 -12.84 5.35
C GLN A 750 56.91 -12.55 4.42
N ALA A 751 55.69 -12.50 4.96
CA ALA A 751 54.49 -12.09 4.22
C ALA A 751 54.57 -10.63 3.75
N LEU A 752 55.01 -9.74 4.63
CA LEU A 752 55.21 -8.32 4.35
C LEU A 752 56.28 -8.12 3.26
N ALA A 753 57.40 -8.84 3.37
CA ALA A 753 58.46 -8.85 2.37
C ALA A 753 57.95 -9.26 0.97
N GLN A 754 57.20 -10.36 0.90
CA GLN A 754 56.62 -10.84 -0.36
C GLN A 754 55.63 -9.83 -0.96
N ARG A 755 54.82 -9.16 -0.14
CA ARG A 755 53.86 -8.16 -0.62
C ARG A 755 54.55 -6.92 -1.20
N LEU A 756 55.66 -6.51 -0.59
CA LEU A 756 56.41 -5.30 -0.92
C LEU A 756 57.38 -5.46 -2.10
N ASP A 757 57.66 -6.68 -2.57
CA ASP A 757 58.57 -6.93 -3.70
C ASP A 757 58.17 -6.13 -4.95
N THR A 758 56.85 -6.00 -5.17
CA THR A 758 56.25 -5.21 -6.27
C THR A 758 56.18 -3.70 -6.01
N GLN A 759 56.43 -3.25 -4.77
CA GLN A 759 56.35 -1.85 -4.32
C GLN A 759 57.70 -1.31 -3.78
N SER A 760 58.78 -2.04 -4.05
CA SER A 760 60.13 -1.79 -3.52
C SER A 760 60.65 -0.37 -3.80
N ALA A 761 60.37 0.20 -4.97
CA ALA A 761 60.76 1.56 -5.32
C ALA A 761 60.03 2.64 -4.49
N THR A 762 58.74 2.45 -4.20
CA THR A 762 57.94 3.36 -3.38
C THR A 762 58.43 3.33 -1.93
N LEU A 763 58.65 2.13 -1.39
CA LEU A 763 59.22 1.95 -0.05
C LEU A 763 60.62 2.58 0.08
N ALA A 764 61.49 2.37 -0.91
CA ALA A 764 62.83 2.96 -0.93
C ALA A 764 62.77 4.50 -0.91
N THR A 765 61.85 5.09 -1.68
CA THR A 765 61.61 6.55 -1.69
C THR A 765 61.14 7.05 -0.31
N ALA A 766 60.21 6.34 0.34
CA ALA A 766 59.71 6.72 1.66
C ALA A 766 60.79 6.66 2.74
N LEU A 767 61.58 5.59 2.76
CA LEU A 767 62.73 5.42 3.66
C LEU A 767 63.82 6.47 3.41
N ALA A 768 64.11 6.81 2.14
CA ALA A 768 65.04 7.87 1.78
C ALA A 768 64.60 9.23 2.33
N GLU A 769 63.31 9.54 2.25
CA GLU A 769 62.77 10.79 2.79
C GLU A 769 62.85 10.85 4.32
N HIS A 770 62.52 9.76 5.02
CA HIS A 770 62.72 9.67 6.48
C HIS A 770 64.19 9.71 6.90
N THR A 771 65.11 9.25 6.04
CA THR A 771 66.55 9.40 6.23
C THR A 771 66.97 10.87 6.06
N ARG A 772 66.46 11.56 5.04
CA ARG A 772 66.70 13.00 4.82
C ARG A 772 66.19 13.86 5.98
N LEU A 773 65.06 13.47 6.56
CA LEU A 773 64.43 14.14 7.71
C LEU A 773 65.10 13.81 9.05
N GLY A 774 66.07 12.89 9.08
CA GLY A 774 66.81 12.51 10.28
C GLY A 774 66.08 11.54 11.21
N THR A 775 64.96 10.94 10.76
CA THR A 775 64.25 9.89 11.49
C THR A 775 65.00 8.55 11.41
N LEU A 776 65.64 8.30 10.27
CA LEU A 776 66.48 7.13 10.01
C LEU A 776 67.94 7.57 9.83
N ASP A 777 68.86 6.70 10.24
CA ASP A 777 70.30 6.96 10.11
C ASP A 777 70.84 6.47 8.76
N VAL A 778 71.38 7.39 7.96
CA VAL A 778 72.03 7.07 6.68
C VAL A 778 73.24 6.14 6.86
N GLU A 779 73.92 6.22 8.01
CA GLU A 779 75.04 5.35 8.35
C GLU A 779 74.58 3.91 8.56
N TRP A 780 73.38 3.71 9.13
CA TRP A 780 72.81 2.37 9.32
C TRP A 780 72.56 1.67 7.97
N PHE A 781 72.01 2.38 6.98
CA PHE A 781 71.83 1.85 5.62
C PHE A 781 73.15 1.60 4.89
N ALA A 782 74.11 2.53 4.99
CA ALA A 782 75.43 2.39 4.37
C ALA A 782 76.23 1.21 4.94
N GLY A 783 76.19 1.00 6.26
CA GLY A 783 76.82 -0.13 6.93
C GLY A 783 76.26 -1.48 6.50
N ARG A 784 74.92 -1.59 6.42
CA ARG A 784 74.23 -2.81 6.00
C ARG A 784 74.44 -3.15 4.53
N SER A 785 74.37 -2.15 3.65
CA SER A 785 74.66 -2.29 2.23
C SER A 785 76.12 -2.73 1.98
N LEU A 786 77.08 -2.24 2.78
CA LEU A 786 78.47 -2.70 2.72
C LEU A 786 78.60 -4.18 3.12
N LEU A 787 77.92 -4.61 4.18
CA LEU A 787 77.98 -5.99 4.68
C LEU A 787 77.39 -6.99 3.67
N GLN A 788 76.25 -6.67 3.04
CA GLN A 788 75.66 -7.46 1.96
C GLN A 788 76.68 -7.69 0.83
N ARG A 789 77.45 -6.66 0.47
CA ARG A 789 78.42 -6.70 -0.62
C ARG A 789 79.70 -7.52 -0.35
N ILE A 790 80.11 -7.67 0.90
CA ILE A 790 81.27 -8.51 1.24
C ILE A 790 80.94 -10.00 1.01
N GLY A 791 79.65 -10.36 1.13
CA GLY A 791 79.15 -11.73 0.98
C GLY A 791 79.50 -12.62 2.18
N GLY A 792 78.68 -13.64 2.45
CA GLY A 792 78.90 -14.57 3.56
C GLY A 792 78.58 -14.02 4.95
N PHE A 793 77.80 -12.93 5.01
CA PHE A 793 77.12 -12.40 6.19
C PHE A 793 75.62 -12.62 6.03
N ASP A 794 74.95 -13.11 7.07
CA ASP A 794 73.49 -13.04 7.15
C ASP A 794 73.14 -11.62 7.60
N VAL A 795 72.84 -10.73 6.64
CA VAL A 795 72.33 -9.38 6.92
C VAL A 795 70.83 -9.42 6.66
N PRO A 796 70.00 -9.65 7.70
CA PRO A 796 68.58 -9.89 7.48
C PRO A 796 67.94 -8.60 6.98
N ALA A 797 67.45 -8.58 5.75
CA ALA A 797 66.78 -7.42 5.14
C ALA A 797 65.29 -7.72 4.89
N LEU A 798 64.46 -6.66 4.89
CA LEU A 798 63.03 -6.79 4.63
C LEU A 798 62.74 -7.19 3.18
N LEU A 799 63.57 -6.80 2.21
CA LEU A 799 63.47 -7.25 0.81
C LEU A 799 64.79 -7.91 0.39
N THR A 800 64.70 -8.98 -0.39
CA THR A 800 65.87 -9.69 -0.95
C THR A 800 66.51 -8.93 -2.11
N GLU A 801 67.72 -9.33 -2.50
CA GLU A 801 68.48 -8.70 -3.60
C GLU A 801 67.69 -8.69 -4.92
N ASP A 802 67.72 -7.55 -5.61
CA ASP A 802 67.21 -7.39 -6.97
C ASP A 802 68.20 -7.97 -8.01
N GLU A 803 67.82 -8.05 -9.29
CA GLU A 803 68.70 -8.58 -10.37
C GLU A 803 70.04 -7.82 -10.49
N GLN A 804 70.14 -6.62 -9.90
CA GLN A 804 71.34 -5.77 -9.85
C GLN A 804 72.16 -5.93 -8.55
N GLY A 805 71.70 -6.74 -7.60
CA GLY A 805 72.42 -7.11 -6.38
C GLY A 805 72.55 -6.00 -5.33
N THR A 806 71.58 -5.07 -5.26
CA THR A 806 71.65 -3.88 -4.39
C THR A 806 70.68 -3.89 -3.19
N GLY A 807 69.60 -4.68 -3.24
CA GLY A 807 68.64 -4.82 -2.12
C GLY A 807 67.94 -3.51 -1.72
N LEU A 808 67.07 -3.55 -0.69
CA LEU A 808 66.32 -2.37 -0.22
C LEU A 808 67.26 -1.25 0.26
N GLU A 809 68.28 -1.59 1.04
CA GLU A 809 69.23 -0.61 1.57
C GLU A 809 69.98 0.12 0.44
N GLY A 810 70.40 -0.60 -0.61
CA GLY A 810 71.05 -0.01 -1.77
C GLY A 810 70.13 0.89 -2.60
N ALA A 811 68.84 0.55 -2.71
CA ALA A 811 67.83 1.38 -3.38
C ALA A 811 67.57 2.70 -2.65
N VAL A 812 67.49 2.69 -1.31
CA VAL A 812 67.38 3.90 -0.48
C VAL A 812 68.58 4.83 -0.70
N LEU A 813 69.79 4.26 -0.70
CA LEU A 813 71.04 4.99 -0.93
C LEU A 813 71.10 5.56 -2.35
N ALA A 814 70.66 4.80 -3.36
CA ALA A 814 70.60 5.27 -4.74
C ALA A 814 69.67 6.48 -4.88
N ASP A 815 68.46 6.43 -4.29
CA ASP A 815 67.49 7.52 -4.31
C ASP A 815 68.03 8.78 -3.61
N LEU A 816 68.62 8.65 -2.42
CA LEU A 816 69.28 9.76 -1.71
C LEU A 816 70.39 10.42 -2.53
N ILE A 817 71.15 9.65 -3.29
CA ILE A 817 72.28 10.14 -4.10
C ILE A 817 71.78 10.80 -5.38
N GLU A 818 70.81 10.19 -6.06
CA GLU A 818 70.18 10.75 -7.26
C GLU A 818 69.51 12.10 -6.95
N ARG A 819 68.85 12.21 -5.80
CA ARG A 819 68.21 13.45 -5.32
C ARG A 819 69.18 14.43 -4.64
N GLN A 820 70.47 14.12 -4.56
CA GLN A 820 71.52 14.95 -3.93
C GLN A 820 71.29 15.25 -2.43
N HIS A 821 70.68 14.30 -1.73
CA HIS A 821 70.38 14.37 -0.29
C HIS A 821 71.24 13.44 0.58
N TYR A 822 72.14 12.65 -0.03
CA TYR A 822 73.05 11.79 0.70
C TYR A 822 74.05 12.57 1.57
N SER A 823 74.05 12.29 2.87
CA SER A 823 74.93 12.90 3.89
C SER A 823 75.87 11.90 4.58
N GLY A 824 75.87 10.64 4.15
CA GLY A 824 76.66 9.56 4.75
C GLY A 824 78.15 9.55 4.36
N PRO A 825 78.87 8.46 4.69
CA PRO A 825 80.32 8.38 4.47
C PRO A 825 80.70 8.38 2.98
N THR A 826 81.78 9.09 2.64
CA THR A 826 82.39 9.14 1.29
C THR A 826 83.80 8.55 1.25
N GLU A 827 84.25 7.95 2.36
CA GLU A 827 85.59 7.38 2.50
C GLU A 827 85.50 5.94 3.01
N VAL A 828 86.50 5.12 2.63
CA VAL A 828 86.59 3.70 3.04
C VAL A 828 86.56 3.51 4.56
N LYS A 829 87.16 4.44 5.31
CA LYS A 829 87.16 4.40 6.79
C LYS A 829 85.78 4.72 7.37
N GLY A 830 85.07 5.69 6.80
CA GLY A 830 83.73 6.06 7.23
C GLY A 830 82.74 4.90 7.01
N LEU A 831 82.79 4.26 5.84
CA LEU A 831 81.95 3.08 5.55
C LEU A 831 82.21 1.90 6.49
N ARG A 832 83.48 1.68 6.89
CA ARG A 832 83.83 0.69 7.91
C ARG A 832 83.16 1.02 9.25
N ASP A 833 83.19 2.28 9.65
CA ASP A 833 82.66 2.72 10.94
C ASP A 833 81.13 2.61 11.00
N CYS A 834 80.45 2.88 9.89
CA CYS A 834 79.01 2.66 9.75
C CYS A 834 78.59 1.19 9.92
N ALA A 835 79.41 0.24 9.45
CA ALA A 835 79.15 -1.20 9.63
C ALA A 835 79.52 -1.74 11.03
N TRP A 836 80.20 -0.93 11.86
CA TRP A 836 80.75 -1.38 13.14
C TRP A 836 79.67 -1.79 14.14
N GLU A 837 78.53 -1.10 14.13
CA GLU A 837 77.43 -1.39 15.05
C GLU A 837 76.83 -2.78 14.85
N GLN A 838 76.79 -3.28 13.62
CA GLN A 838 76.40 -4.66 13.34
C GLN A 838 77.56 -5.64 13.58
N VAL A 839 78.78 -5.31 13.12
CA VAL A 839 79.96 -6.20 13.24
C VAL A 839 80.34 -6.48 14.69
N ARG A 840 80.21 -5.50 15.61
CA ARG A 840 80.51 -5.70 17.05
C ARG A 840 79.61 -6.75 17.72
N SER A 841 78.48 -7.08 17.11
CA SER A 841 77.52 -8.08 17.62
C SER A 841 77.73 -9.48 17.03
N MET A 842 78.63 -9.62 16.05
CA MET A 842 78.91 -10.87 15.32
C MET A 842 79.94 -11.76 16.04
N GLY A 843 80.05 -13.02 15.60
CA GLY A 843 81.09 -13.94 16.06
C GLY A 843 82.49 -13.54 15.59
N ALA A 844 83.53 -14.04 16.28
CA ALA A 844 84.92 -13.70 15.95
C ALA A 844 85.32 -14.03 14.50
N GLU A 845 84.83 -15.16 13.96
CA GLU A 845 85.10 -15.60 12.58
C GLU A 845 84.46 -14.67 11.53
N GLU A 846 83.25 -14.16 11.80
CA GLU A 846 82.54 -13.23 10.92
C GLU A 846 83.18 -11.84 10.96
N ALA A 847 83.61 -11.39 12.15
CA ALA A 847 84.34 -10.14 12.30
C ALA A 847 85.71 -10.18 11.57
N GLU A 848 86.44 -11.30 11.64
CA GLU A 848 87.70 -11.48 10.88
C GLU A 848 87.45 -11.42 9.37
N ARG A 849 86.42 -12.14 8.89
CA ARG A 849 86.00 -12.11 7.47
C ARG A 849 85.65 -10.70 7.00
N PHE A 850 85.02 -9.90 7.86
CA PHE A 850 84.71 -8.50 7.56
C PHE A 850 86.00 -7.70 7.35
N PHE A 851 86.95 -7.80 8.29
CA PHE A 851 88.20 -7.05 8.21
C PHE A 851 89.11 -7.47 7.04
N GLU A 852 89.01 -8.73 6.58
CA GLU A 852 89.69 -9.21 5.37
C GLU A 852 89.08 -8.65 4.07
N GLY A 853 87.74 -8.48 4.03
CA GLY A 853 87.00 -8.14 2.81
C GLY A 853 86.61 -6.67 2.64
N TYR A 854 86.43 -5.91 3.73
CA TYR A 854 85.74 -4.61 3.71
C TYR A 854 86.45 -3.57 2.85
N ALA A 855 87.78 -3.49 2.86
CA ALA A 855 88.50 -2.42 2.15
C ALA A 855 88.30 -2.50 0.63
N ARG A 856 88.15 -3.71 0.08
CA ARG A 856 87.86 -3.94 -1.34
C ARG A 856 86.39 -3.66 -1.64
N ALA A 857 85.48 -4.17 -0.81
CA ALA A 857 84.04 -3.95 -0.96
C ALA A 857 83.64 -2.47 -0.85
N ALA A 858 84.22 -1.74 0.12
CA ALA A 858 83.97 -0.32 0.34
C ALA A 858 84.46 0.55 -0.84
N ARG A 859 85.59 0.22 -1.48
CA ARG A 859 86.04 0.93 -2.69
C ARG A 859 85.11 0.69 -3.87
N ALA A 860 84.65 -0.54 -4.05
CA ALA A 860 83.67 -0.87 -5.08
C ALA A 860 82.32 -0.17 -4.82
N TRP A 861 81.92 -0.06 -3.55
CA TRP A 861 80.74 0.67 -3.10
C TRP A 861 80.81 2.16 -3.42
N LEU A 862 81.90 2.83 -3.05
CA LEU A 862 82.06 4.25 -3.36
C LEU A 862 82.08 4.52 -4.87
N HIS A 863 82.73 3.65 -5.63
CA HIS A 863 82.79 3.77 -7.10
C HIS A 863 81.43 3.54 -7.76
N GLN A 864 80.62 2.58 -7.29
CA GLN A 864 79.28 2.33 -7.84
C GLN A 864 78.38 3.57 -7.72
N TYR A 865 78.44 4.25 -6.58
CA TYR A 865 77.65 5.44 -6.32
C TYR A 865 78.33 6.75 -6.77
N SER A 866 79.49 6.68 -7.42
CA SER A 866 80.29 7.84 -7.86
C SER A 866 80.63 8.82 -6.72
N LEU A 867 80.90 8.29 -5.53
CA LEU A 867 81.26 9.04 -4.32
C LEU A 867 82.77 9.08 -4.07
N ASP A 868 83.59 8.46 -4.93
CA ASP A 868 85.04 8.43 -4.83
C ASP A 868 85.71 9.71 -5.39
N GLU A 869 86.87 10.08 -4.86
CA GLU A 869 87.55 11.37 -5.09
C GLU A 869 88.01 11.65 -6.55
N GLY A 870 87.61 10.84 -7.53
CA GLY A 870 87.93 10.99 -8.96
C GLY A 870 86.75 11.37 -9.87
N GLY A 871 85.50 11.26 -9.40
CA GLY A 871 84.30 11.68 -10.13
C GLY A 871 83.99 13.16 -9.92
N SER A 872 83.71 13.89 -11.01
CA SER A 872 83.49 15.35 -11.01
C SER A 872 82.49 15.80 -9.94
N ARG A 873 82.95 16.58 -8.94
CA ARG A 873 82.13 17.23 -7.91
C ARG A 873 81.03 18.08 -8.55
N ARG A 874 79.81 17.54 -8.67
CA ARG A 874 78.58 18.34 -8.71
C ARG A 874 77.99 18.40 -7.31
N GLY A 875 78.41 19.40 -6.56
CA GLY A 875 77.56 20.12 -5.59
C GLY A 875 76.97 19.36 -4.40
N PHE A 876 77.77 18.61 -3.63
CA PHE A 876 77.37 18.26 -2.25
C PHE A 876 77.65 19.45 -1.32
N LEU A 877 76.61 20.19 -0.94
CA LEU A 877 76.69 21.17 0.14
C LEU A 877 76.55 20.45 1.48
N ARG A 878 77.62 20.44 2.28
CA ARG A 878 77.52 20.13 3.72
C ARG A 878 76.65 21.21 4.39
N PRO A 879 75.67 20.85 5.24
CA PRO A 879 75.12 21.81 6.19
C PRO A 879 76.23 22.16 7.20
N ASN A 880 76.45 23.46 7.42
CA ASN A 880 77.17 23.90 8.61
C ASN A 880 76.27 23.65 9.83
N PHE A 881 76.89 23.17 10.92
CA PHE A 881 76.32 22.91 12.24
C PHE A 881 75.27 23.92 12.72
#